data_AF-A0A1E3HTM6-F1
#
_entry.id   AF-A0A1E3HTM6-F1
#
_cell.length_a   1.000
_cell.length_b   1.000
_cell.length_c   1.000
_cell.angle_alpha   90.00
_cell.angle_beta   90.00
_cell.angle_gamma   90.00
#
_symmetry.space_group_name_H-M   'P 1'
#
loop_
_entity.id
_entity.type
_entity.pdbx_description
1 polymer ?
#
loop_
_entity_poly.entity_id
_entity_poly.type
_entity_poly.pdbx_seq_one_letter_code
_entity_poly.pdbx_strand_id
1 'polypeptide(L)'
;MSTKAIREYDAKQLVSYWLNRSPTPIPTKTESLLAPVKVAQVQWDPATKQLSPPIQPGQGLPEWVFSSKLVGKPDQLIKRRGKAGLLCLNKEWQETGAWIEERAGKPVTVEKTTGTLSSFIIEPFTPHPADTEYYVCINSAREGDWILFTHEGGVDVGDVDAKALKLLIPVGQQFPTRETVISSLLAHVAPAKQDVLCDFLIRLYGVYVDLHFAYLEINPLVVLDAAPGKPAEIHYLDMAAKLDQTADFLCGPKWAIARDISAGQPSAGIKADRGPPMVWPAPFGRDLTKEEAYIQKLDASTGASLKLTVLNPQGRVWTMVAGGGASVVYSDAIAAAGYAHELANYGEYSGAPTEGQTYEYAKTIIDLITRGTPHPEGKVLIIGGGAANFSDVAATFKGIIRALKEYKDGLVRHNVKIWVRRAGPNYQEGLKAMRLCGESLGVFMKVYGPESPITAIVPMALGIERPVSALTRDVTPLPSAPGTPPNGIAEPVQKSGNVGVVNSDGSREQPNDNIVRFETEPLAGSRPWFRPFDADTRSFVFGLQPRAIQGMLDFDFSCGRRTPSVAAMIYPFGGHHIQKFYWGTKETLLPVYTSVGEATKKHPDVDVVVNFASSRSVYASTLEILSYPQIKAIGIIAEGVPERHARELLHLAVEKKVIIIGPATVGGIKPGCFRIGNTGGMMDNLIACKLYRAGSVGYVSKSGGMSNELNNILSYTTNGVYEGVAIGGDRYPGTSFIDHLLRYEADPECKMLLLLGEVGGNEEYRVIEAVKQGIIKKPIVAWAIGTCAKMFTSEVQFGHAGSMANSDMETADAKNRAMRAAGFIVPDTFEDLPETLKAVYSQLVSKGVIVPKTEIEPPQIPMDYNWASKLGLIRKPAAFISTISDERGQELMYAGMRISDVFKDEIGIGGVISLLWFKRRLPAYAGKFIEMVLQLTADHGPAVSGAMNTIITARAGKDLISSLVAGLLTIGDRFGGALDGAAAEFSKGLNSGSTPREFVDSMRKANKLIPGIGHKIKSKTNPDLRVVLVVDFVKKHFPNHKTLDFALAVEEVTTQKSGSLILNVDGAIAASFCDLVSGCGAFTEEEAAEYLKNGSLNGLFVLGRSIGFIGHYLDQKLLKQPLYRHPHDDIFYPSNERVVVQPTTKKA
;
A
#
# COMPACT_ATOMS: atom_id res chain seq x y z
N MET A 1 -10.48 8.29 2.89
CA MET A 1 -10.13 9.16 4.05
C MET A 1 -10.78 10.53 3.82
N SER A 2 -11.23 11.26 4.84
CA SER A 2 -12.12 12.43 4.65
C SER A 2 -11.82 13.58 5.61
N THR A 3 -12.44 14.74 5.34
CA THR A 3 -12.68 15.80 6.35
C THR A 3 -13.31 15.20 7.62
N LYS A 4 -12.71 15.46 8.77
CA LYS A 4 -13.17 14.97 10.08
C LYS A 4 -13.32 16.09 11.10
N ALA A 5 -14.39 15.98 11.88
CA ALA A 5 -14.62 16.88 13.00
C ALA A 5 -13.57 16.67 14.09
N ILE A 6 -13.19 17.77 14.74
CA ILE A 6 -12.33 17.78 15.93
C ILE A 6 -13.11 18.36 17.11
N ARG A 7 -12.65 18.07 18.33
CA ARG A 7 -13.23 18.64 19.54
C ARG A 7 -13.02 20.15 19.58
N GLU A 8 -13.90 20.85 20.32
CA GLU A 8 -13.79 22.29 20.52
C GLU A 8 -12.47 22.64 21.22
N TYR A 9 -12.06 21.81 22.18
CA TYR A 9 -10.77 21.94 22.86
C TYR A 9 -9.60 21.98 21.86
N ASP A 10 -9.54 21.00 20.94
CA ASP A 10 -8.46 20.92 19.96
C ASP A 10 -8.52 22.10 18.97
N ALA A 11 -9.72 22.51 18.54
CA ALA A 11 -9.90 23.67 17.65
C ALA A 11 -9.39 24.97 18.29
N LYS A 12 -9.73 25.20 19.57
CA LYS A 12 -9.27 26.38 20.33
C LYS A 12 -7.76 26.39 20.52
N GLN A 13 -7.16 25.24 20.81
CA GLN A 13 -5.70 25.13 20.95
C GLN A 13 -4.98 25.41 19.62
N LEU A 14 -5.48 24.87 18.50
CA LEU A 14 -4.93 25.12 17.17
C LEU A 14 -4.96 26.61 16.84
N VAL A 15 -6.13 27.26 16.95
CA VAL A 15 -6.25 28.68 16.65
C VAL A 15 -5.41 29.50 17.63
N SER A 16 -5.49 29.26 18.94
CA SER A 16 -4.70 30.01 19.93
C SER A 16 -3.19 29.93 19.68
N TYR A 17 -2.67 28.76 19.30
CA TYR A 17 -1.26 28.59 19.02
C TYR A 17 -0.87 29.24 17.68
N TRP A 18 -1.66 29.05 16.63
CA TRP A 18 -1.27 29.39 15.26
C TRP A 18 -1.72 30.77 14.78
N LEU A 19 -2.67 31.45 15.42
CA LEU A 19 -3.24 32.73 14.94
C LEU A 19 -2.21 33.83 14.70
N ASN A 20 -1.11 33.82 15.45
CA ASN A 20 0.00 34.76 15.30
C ASN A 20 1.27 34.15 14.68
N ARG A 21 1.24 32.86 14.35
CA ARG A 21 2.39 32.10 13.82
C ARG A 21 2.19 31.67 12.37
N SER A 22 0.95 31.46 11.94
CA SER A 22 0.64 31.15 10.55
C SER A 22 0.82 32.39 9.66
N PRO A 23 1.28 32.21 8.41
CA PRO A 23 1.40 33.31 7.47
C PRO A 23 0.03 33.98 7.23
N THR A 24 0.01 35.31 7.30
CA THR A 24 -1.17 36.10 6.92
C THR A 24 -1.18 36.34 5.41
N PRO A 25 -2.33 36.25 4.73
CA PRO A 25 -2.41 36.41 3.28
C PRO A 25 -2.15 37.86 2.81
N ILE A 26 -2.40 38.85 3.67
CA ILE A 26 -2.11 40.27 3.46
C ILE A 26 -1.63 40.91 4.78
N PRO A 27 -0.97 42.09 4.77
CA PRO A 27 -0.52 42.78 5.98
C PRO A 27 -1.68 43.19 6.92
N THR A 28 -1.46 43.04 8.24
CA THR A 28 -2.38 43.50 9.30
C THR A 28 -1.98 44.88 9.83
N LYS A 29 -2.93 45.69 10.29
CA LYS A 29 -2.66 47.05 10.81
C LYS A 29 -2.37 47.10 12.30
N THR A 30 -3.00 46.21 13.08
CA THR A 30 -2.89 46.20 14.54
C THR A 30 -1.87 45.17 15.01
N GLU A 31 -1.15 45.48 16.10
CA GLU A 31 -0.32 44.51 16.80
C GLU A 31 -1.22 43.43 17.43
N SER A 32 -0.81 42.18 17.32
CA SER A 32 -1.62 41.07 17.82
C SER A 32 -1.48 40.91 19.32
N LEU A 33 -2.31 41.64 20.05
CA LEU A 33 -2.47 41.52 21.51
C LEU A 33 -3.64 40.60 21.87
N LEU A 34 -3.83 39.52 21.09
CA LEU A 34 -4.83 38.51 21.41
C LEU A 34 -4.36 37.69 22.62
N ALA A 35 -5.12 37.74 23.70
CA ALA A 35 -4.84 36.96 24.89
C ALA A 35 -4.86 35.46 24.55
N PRO A 36 -3.92 34.64 25.08
CA PRO A 36 -3.94 33.20 24.87
C PRO A 36 -5.24 32.62 25.43
N VAL A 37 -5.90 31.76 24.65
CA VAL A 37 -7.17 31.19 25.09
C VAL A 37 -6.98 30.21 26.24
N LYS A 38 -7.73 30.47 27.30
CA LYS A 38 -7.74 29.69 28.53
C LYS A 38 -8.79 28.61 28.41
N VAL A 39 -8.34 27.40 28.13
CA VAL A 39 -9.20 26.25 27.93
C VAL A 39 -8.61 25.04 28.65
N ALA A 40 -9.43 24.31 29.39
CA ALA A 40 -9.05 23.08 30.07
C ALA A 40 -10.04 21.97 29.71
N GLN A 41 -9.56 20.73 29.64
CA GLN A 41 -10.39 19.56 29.34
C GLN A 41 -10.35 18.58 30.51
N VAL A 42 -11.50 17.97 30.80
CA VAL A 42 -11.65 16.90 31.79
C VAL A 42 -12.36 15.74 31.12
N GLN A 43 -11.85 14.53 31.31
CA GLN A 43 -12.42 13.31 30.72
C GLN A 43 -12.86 12.34 31.81
N TRP A 44 -13.99 11.68 31.60
CA TRP A 44 -14.47 10.59 32.44
C TRP A 44 -13.88 9.27 31.96
N ASP A 45 -13.18 8.57 32.85
CA ASP A 45 -12.68 7.23 32.59
C ASP A 45 -13.73 6.18 32.99
N PRO A 46 -14.28 5.41 32.03
CA PRO A 46 -15.27 4.38 32.34
C PRO A 46 -14.70 3.20 33.17
N ALA A 47 -13.39 2.96 33.14
CA ALA A 47 -12.76 1.86 33.88
C ALA A 47 -12.62 2.21 35.38
N THR A 48 -12.12 3.40 35.69
CA THR A 48 -11.93 3.87 37.07
C THR A 48 -13.17 4.55 37.65
N LYS A 49 -14.13 4.96 36.79
CA LYS A 49 -15.29 5.78 37.15
C LYS A 49 -14.87 7.08 37.84
N GLN A 50 -13.83 7.72 37.31
CA GLN A 50 -13.28 8.97 37.83
C GLN A 50 -13.00 9.95 36.69
N LEU A 51 -12.96 11.24 37.03
CA LEU A 51 -12.53 12.30 36.13
C LEU A 51 -11.00 12.37 36.09
N SER A 52 -10.45 12.59 34.90
CA SER A 52 -9.03 12.76 34.64
C SER A 52 -8.78 13.98 33.74
N PRO A 53 -8.02 14.99 34.21
CA PRO A 53 -7.60 15.16 35.61
C PRO A 53 -8.79 15.39 36.57
N PRO A 54 -8.65 15.10 37.87
CA PRO A 54 -9.64 15.50 38.88
C PRO A 54 -9.79 17.03 38.95
N ILE A 55 -10.99 17.52 39.25
CA ILE A 55 -11.27 18.96 39.36
C ILE A 55 -10.88 19.43 40.78
N GLN A 56 -9.58 19.42 41.06
CA GLN A 56 -9.01 19.80 42.36
C GLN A 56 -7.71 20.61 42.19
N PRO A 57 -7.45 21.63 43.03
CA PRO A 57 -6.21 22.39 42.99
C PRO A 57 -4.97 21.50 43.08
N GLY A 58 -3.98 21.76 42.22
CA GLY A 58 -2.71 21.02 42.19
C GLY A 58 -2.75 19.64 41.53
N GLN A 59 -3.90 19.19 41.00
CA GLN A 59 -4.07 17.88 40.36
C GLN A 59 -4.18 17.93 38.83
N GLY A 60 -3.37 18.78 38.18
CA GLY A 60 -3.19 18.76 36.72
C GLY A 60 -4.03 19.76 35.92
N LEU A 61 -5.04 20.40 36.51
CA LEU A 61 -5.73 21.54 35.90
C LEU A 61 -4.97 22.86 36.12
N PRO A 62 -5.01 23.81 35.17
CA PRO A 62 -4.38 25.12 35.33
C PRO A 62 -4.94 25.93 36.52
N GLU A 63 -4.09 26.74 37.15
CA GLU A 63 -4.45 27.54 38.34
C GLU A 63 -5.63 28.51 38.12
N TRP A 64 -5.78 29.03 36.90
CA TRP A 64 -6.87 29.94 36.57
C TRP A 64 -8.27 29.29 36.72
N VAL A 65 -8.36 27.96 36.63
CA VAL A 65 -9.62 27.21 36.86
C VAL A 65 -10.13 27.43 38.29
N PHE A 66 -9.23 27.58 39.26
CA PHE A 66 -9.59 27.67 40.68
C PHE A 66 -9.74 29.11 41.19
N SER A 67 -9.48 30.11 40.34
CA SER A 67 -9.49 31.54 40.70
C SER A 67 -10.44 32.39 39.86
N SER A 68 -11.07 31.82 38.83
CA SER A 68 -11.97 32.54 37.91
C SER A 68 -13.40 32.01 38.01
N LYS A 69 -14.39 32.83 37.67
CA LYS A 69 -15.71 32.34 37.29
C LYS A 69 -15.59 31.52 36.01
N LEU A 70 -16.35 30.44 35.91
CA LEU A 70 -16.20 29.42 34.88
C LEU A 70 -17.46 29.21 34.04
N VAL A 71 -17.22 28.62 32.88
CA VAL A 71 -18.17 27.94 32.01
C VAL A 71 -17.78 26.47 31.90
N GLY A 72 -18.71 25.56 32.19
CA GLY A 72 -18.56 24.12 31.98
C GLY A 72 -19.52 23.65 30.89
N LYS A 73 -19.02 22.89 29.90
CA LYS A 73 -19.84 22.33 28.81
C LYS A 73 -19.28 21.00 28.30
N PRO A 74 -20.11 20.10 27.75
CA PRO A 74 -19.62 18.87 27.14
C PRO A 74 -18.92 19.15 25.80
N ASP A 75 -17.86 18.38 25.53
CA ASP A 75 -16.99 18.50 24.37
C ASP A 75 -16.94 17.17 23.59
N GLN A 76 -18.08 16.84 22.98
CA GLN A 76 -18.31 15.60 22.22
C GLN A 76 -19.08 15.86 20.92
N LEU A 77 -18.75 16.96 20.23
CA LEU A 77 -19.41 17.37 18.97
C LEU A 77 -20.92 17.60 19.10
N ILE A 78 -21.39 17.98 20.30
CA ILE A 78 -22.80 18.30 20.56
C ILE A 78 -23.06 19.73 20.11
N LYS A 79 -23.95 19.90 19.12
CA LYS A 79 -24.44 21.22 18.71
C LYS A 79 -25.56 21.69 19.63
N ARG A 80 -25.83 23.01 19.65
CA ARG A 80 -26.95 23.63 20.37
C ARG A 80 -27.00 23.30 21.87
N ARG A 81 -25.83 23.16 22.51
CA ARG A 81 -25.68 22.84 23.95
C ARG A 81 -26.50 23.75 24.86
N GLY A 82 -26.57 25.05 24.56
CA GLY A 82 -27.39 26.00 25.32
C GLY A 82 -28.88 25.65 25.33
N LYS A 83 -29.44 25.31 24.16
CA LYS A 83 -30.86 24.91 24.04
C LYS A 83 -31.14 23.54 24.65
N ALA A 84 -30.11 22.68 24.75
CA ALA A 84 -30.18 21.39 25.41
C ALA A 84 -29.98 21.45 26.94
N GLY A 85 -29.77 22.63 27.53
CA GLY A 85 -29.51 22.76 28.98
C GLY A 85 -28.15 22.19 29.42
N LEU A 86 -27.18 22.12 28.50
CA LEU A 86 -25.86 21.51 28.70
C LEU A 86 -24.75 22.55 28.91
N LEU A 87 -25.09 23.73 29.43
CA LEU A 87 -24.14 24.79 29.78
C LEU A 87 -24.23 25.13 31.27
N CYS A 88 -23.11 25.06 31.98
CA CYS A 88 -22.95 25.59 33.32
C CYS A 88 -22.26 26.95 33.21
N LEU A 89 -22.96 28.05 33.50
CA LEU A 89 -22.48 29.42 33.27
C LEU A 89 -22.28 30.18 34.57
N ASN A 90 -21.21 30.98 34.64
CA ASN A 90 -20.91 31.92 35.73
C ASN A 90 -20.85 31.25 37.12
N LYS A 91 -20.13 30.13 37.21
CA LYS A 91 -20.00 29.33 38.43
C LYS A 91 -18.57 29.28 38.94
N GLU A 92 -18.38 29.06 40.23
CA GLU A 92 -17.05 28.75 40.77
C GLU A 92 -16.63 27.31 40.42
N TRP A 93 -15.38 26.94 40.67
CA TRP A 93 -14.86 25.61 40.35
C TRP A 93 -15.57 24.49 41.11
N GLN A 94 -16.01 24.70 42.36
CA GLN A 94 -16.74 23.68 43.13
C GLN A 94 -18.10 23.37 42.50
N GLU A 95 -18.85 24.42 42.13
CA GLU A 95 -20.16 24.29 41.49
C GLU A 95 -20.04 23.68 40.09
N THR A 96 -19.02 24.11 39.32
CA THR A 96 -18.73 23.57 37.99
C THR A 96 -18.31 22.10 38.06
N GLY A 97 -17.47 21.75 39.05
CA GLY A 97 -17.05 20.38 39.31
C GLY A 97 -18.22 19.47 39.65
N ALA A 98 -19.08 19.89 40.59
CA ALA A 98 -20.29 19.14 40.94
C ALA A 98 -21.23 18.96 39.74
N TRP A 99 -21.39 19.98 38.89
CA TRP A 99 -22.20 19.90 37.68
C TRP A 99 -21.65 18.88 36.67
N ILE A 100 -20.32 18.80 36.51
CA ILE A 100 -19.64 17.82 35.65
C ILE A 100 -19.79 16.42 36.25
N GLU A 101 -19.50 16.23 37.53
CA GLU A 101 -19.59 14.93 38.22
C GLU A 101 -21.02 14.35 38.19
N GLU A 102 -22.04 15.21 38.29
CA GLU A 102 -23.44 14.79 38.17
C GLU A 102 -23.76 14.23 36.78
N ARG A 103 -23.03 14.63 35.73
CA ARG A 103 -23.32 14.29 34.32
C ARG A 103 -22.34 13.28 33.72
N ALA A 104 -21.11 13.24 34.22
CA ALA A 104 -20.06 12.36 33.74
C ALA A 104 -20.47 10.89 33.85
N GLY A 105 -20.28 10.14 32.78
CA GLY A 105 -20.66 8.73 32.68
C GLY A 105 -22.18 8.47 32.60
N LYS A 106 -23.02 9.51 32.50
CA LYS A 106 -24.48 9.36 32.37
C LYS A 106 -24.96 9.59 30.94
N PRO A 107 -26.01 8.87 30.49
CA PRO A 107 -26.62 9.11 29.19
C PRO A 107 -27.40 10.42 29.19
N VAL A 108 -27.33 11.16 28.08
CA VAL A 108 -28.17 12.31 27.80
C VAL A 108 -28.73 12.21 26.38
N THR A 109 -29.96 12.67 26.20
CA THR A 109 -30.60 12.75 24.90
C THR A 109 -30.59 14.18 24.41
N VAL A 110 -29.97 14.40 23.25
CA VAL A 110 -29.97 15.69 22.55
C VAL A 110 -30.69 15.49 21.23
N GLU A 111 -31.79 16.23 21.05
CA GLU A 111 -32.72 16.03 19.93
C GLU A 111 -33.18 14.56 19.86
N LYS A 112 -32.76 13.80 18.84
CA LYS A 112 -33.10 12.38 18.64
C LYS A 112 -31.99 11.40 19.05
N THR A 113 -30.86 11.91 19.53
CA THR A 113 -29.63 11.12 19.74
C THR A 113 -29.33 11.00 21.23
N THR A 114 -29.22 9.77 21.73
CA THR A 114 -28.82 9.48 23.11
C THR A 114 -27.36 9.05 23.15
N GLY A 115 -26.55 9.66 24.03
CA GLY A 115 -25.13 9.32 24.20
C GLY A 115 -24.63 9.59 25.62
N THR A 116 -23.54 8.95 26.01
CA THR A 116 -22.93 9.12 27.33
C THR A 116 -21.98 10.33 27.32
N LEU A 117 -22.09 11.18 28.34
CA LEU A 117 -21.18 12.32 28.52
C LEU A 117 -19.87 11.86 29.18
N SER A 118 -18.76 11.94 28.45
CA SER A 118 -17.43 11.49 28.85
C SER A 118 -16.33 12.53 28.69
N SER A 119 -16.57 13.64 27.99
CA SER A 119 -15.56 14.70 27.80
C SER A 119 -16.20 16.06 28.01
N PHE A 120 -15.53 16.89 28.81
CA PHE A 120 -15.98 18.23 29.18
C PHE A 120 -14.85 19.24 29.00
N ILE A 121 -15.24 20.47 28.69
CA ILE A 121 -14.35 21.61 28.58
C ILE A 121 -14.75 22.66 29.63
N ILE A 122 -13.74 23.26 30.25
CA ILE A 122 -13.86 24.31 31.26
C ILE A 122 -13.16 25.55 30.71
N GLU A 123 -13.82 26.69 30.82
CA GLU A 123 -13.33 27.98 30.31
C GLU A 123 -13.68 29.11 31.28
N PRO A 124 -12.96 30.25 31.28
CA PRO A 124 -13.40 31.41 32.04
C PRO A 124 -14.75 31.93 31.52
N PHE A 125 -15.60 32.36 32.45
CA PHE A 125 -16.81 33.10 32.11
C PHE A 125 -16.41 34.52 31.68
N THR A 126 -16.86 34.93 30.49
CA THR A 126 -16.63 36.28 29.95
C THR A 126 -17.93 37.07 30.07
N PRO A 127 -18.07 38.01 31.01
CA PRO A 127 -19.23 38.90 31.06
C PRO A 127 -19.22 39.85 29.85
N HIS A 128 -20.28 39.86 29.06
CA HIS A 128 -20.38 40.70 27.88
C HIS A 128 -21.85 41.05 27.54
N PRO A 129 -22.10 42.22 26.93
CA PRO A 129 -23.40 42.56 26.34
C PRO A 129 -23.70 41.73 25.08
N ALA A 130 -24.98 41.45 24.80
CA ALA A 130 -25.38 40.64 23.64
C ALA A 130 -25.04 41.28 22.28
N ASP A 131 -25.02 42.62 22.19
CA ASP A 131 -24.62 43.38 21.00
C ASP A 131 -23.11 43.34 20.71
N THR A 132 -22.34 42.61 21.53
CA THR A 132 -20.93 42.32 21.29
C THR A 132 -20.67 40.91 20.75
N GLU A 133 -21.73 40.10 20.56
CA GLU A 133 -21.66 38.77 19.96
C GLU A 133 -21.74 38.84 18.44
N TYR A 134 -20.75 38.25 17.77
CA TYR A 134 -20.65 38.12 16.32
C TYR A 134 -20.64 36.65 15.91
N TYR A 135 -20.85 36.39 14.63
CA TYR A 135 -20.71 35.07 14.02
C TYR A 135 -19.63 35.13 12.94
N VAL A 136 -18.76 34.12 12.89
CA VAL A 136 -17.86 33.89 11.75
C VAL A 136 -17.82 32.41 11.41
N CYS A 137 -17.85 32.11 10.11
CA CYS A 137 -17.59 30.76 9.60
C CYS A 137 -16.74 30.81 8.33
N ILE A 138 -15.74 29.94 8.25
CA ILE A 138 -14.96 29.67 7.05
C ILE A 138 -15.26 28.23 6.61
N ASN A 139 -15.70 28.05 5.37
CA ASN A 139 -16.08 26.75 4.83
C ASN A 139 -15.48 26.55 3.43
N SER A 140 -14.83 25.41 3.21
CA SER A 140 -14.29 25.07 1.90
C SER A 140 -15.38 24.52 0.98
N ALA A 141 -15.45 25.10 -0.22
CA ALA A 141 -16.26 24.66 -1.34
C ALA A 141 -15.35 24.34 -2.55
N ARG A 142 -15.96 23.87 -3.65
CA ARG A 142 -15.22 23.48 -4.85
C ARG A 142 -14.47 24.68 -5.41
N GLU A 143 -15.15 25.81 -5.56
CA GLU A 143 -14.71 27.07 -6.17
C GLU A 143 -13.76 27.91 -5.30
N GLY A 144 -13.66 27.62 -4.00
CA GLY A 144 -12.88 28.42 -3.07
C GLY A 144 -13.28 28.21 -1.61
N ASP A 145 -12.85 29.14 -0.76
CA ASP A 145 -13.20 29.16 0.65
C ASP A 145 -14.19 30.31 0.91
N TRP A 146 -15.38 30.00 1.42
CA TRP A 146 -16.37 31.00 1.80
C TRP A 146 -16.11 31.51 3.21
N ILE A 147 -16.10 32.83 3.39
CA ILE A 147 -16.11 33.50 4.69
C ILE A 147 -17.52 34.08 4.90
N LEU A 148 -18.19 33.64 5.96
CA LEU A 148 -19.50 34.10 6.38
C LEU A 148 -19.32 34.94 7.65
N PHE A 149 -20.01 36.08 7.72
CA PHE A 149 -19.99 36.96 8.89
C PHE A 149 -21.37 37.57 9.15
N THR A 150 -21.78 37.65 10.42
CA THR A 150 -22.89 38.52 10.85
C THR A 150 -22.59 39.20 12.18
N HIS A 151 -23.14 40.40 12.34
CA HIS A 151 -23.09 41.21 13.56
C HIS A 151 -24.15 40.80 14.60
N GLU A 152 -25.05 39.88 14.25
CA GLU A 152 -26.05 39.29 15.15
C GLU A 152 -25.62 37.86 15.54
N GLY A 153 -24.59 37.73 16.39
CA GLY A 153 -24.11 36.43 16.87
C GLY A 153 -25.00 35.78 17.93
N GLY A 154 -24.49 34.72 18.56
CA GLY A 154 -25.10 34.12 19.75
C GLY A 154 -25.97 32.89 19.50
N VAL A 155 -26.63 32.44 20.57
CA VAL A 155 -27.44 31.20 20.58
C VAL A 155 -28.69 31.31 19.70
N ASP A 156 -29.17 32.54 19.46
CA ASP A 156 -30.41 32.83 18.71
C ASP A 156 -30.16 33.51 17.35
N VAL A 157 -28.98 33.28 16.75
CA VAL A 157 -28.63 33.78 15.40
C VAL A 157 -29.67 33.42 14.33
N GLY A 158 -30.36 32.28 14.44
CA GLY A 158 -31.38 31.84 13.50
C GLY A 158 -30.80 31.21 12.22
N ASP A 159 -31.40 31.49 11.06
CA ASP A 159 -30.89 31.03 9.76
C ASP A 159 -29.70 31.90 9.32
N VAL A 160 -28.50 31.43 9.65
CA VAL A 160 -27.25 32.13 9.35
C VAL A 160 -27.00 32.24 7.85
N ASP A 161 -27.43 31.25 7.06
CA ASP A 161 -27.17 31.25 5.63
C ASP A 161 -27.93 32.36 4.89
N ALA A 162 -29.08 32.76 5.42
CA ALA A 162 -29.86 33.89 4.92
C ALA A 162 -29.38 35.25 5.48
N LYS A 163 -28.88 35.27 6.73
CA LYS A 163 -28.48 36.51 7.41
C LYS A 163 -27.05 36.96 7.18
N ALA A 164 -26.11 36.00 7.07
CA ALA A 164 -24.69 36.31 7.03
C ALA A 164 -24.27 36.92 5.69
N LEU A 165 -23.44 37.95 5.77
CA LEU A 165 -22.69 38.45 4.63
C LEU A 165 -21.66 37.39 4.22
N LYS A 166 -21.50 37.18 2.90
CA LYS A 166 -20.68 36.10 2.34
C LYS A 166 -19.61 36.68 1.41
N LEU A 167 -18.36 36.24 1.60
CA LEU A 167 -17.23 36.57 0.74
C LEU A 167 -16.55 35.27 0.30
N LEU A 168 -16.51 35.03 -1.01
CA LEU A 168 -15.76 33.91 -1.58
C LEU A 168 -14.31 34.30 -1.81
N ILE A 169 -13.38 33.47 -1.34
CA ILE A 169 -11.97 33.53 -1.69
C ILE A 169 -11.70 32.44 -2.75
N PRO A 170 -11.58 32.80 -4.05
CA PRO A 170 -11.43 31.80 -5.10
C PRO A 170 -10.09 31.05 -5.02
N VAL A 171 -10.07 29.79 -5.43
CA VAL A 171 -8.85 28.99 -5.47
C VAL A 171 -7.80 29.64 -6.38
N GLY A 172 -6.56 29.73 -5.92
CA GLY A 172 -5.41 30.25 -6.68
C GLY A 172 -5.41 31.77 -6.90
N GLN A 173 -6.41 32.50 -6.40
CA GLN A 173 -6.46 33.96 -6.48
C GLN A 173 -5.84 34.62 -5.24
N GLN A 174 -5.42 35.88 -5.40
CA GLN A 174 -4.94 36.68 -4.27
C GLN A 174 -6.08 36.96 -3.29
N PHE A 175 -5.74 37.04 -2.00
CA PHE A 175 -6.71 37.40 -0.96
C PHE A 175 -7.17 38.85 -1.14
N PRO A 176 -8.48 39.17 -0.94
CA PRO A 176 -9.02 40.51 -1.13
C PRO A 176 -8.34 41.56 -0.26
N THR A 177 -8.38 42.82 -0.71
CA THR A 177 -7.85 43.93 0.08
C THR A 177 -8.65 44.14 1.36
N ARG A 178 -8.05 44.85 2.34
CA ARG A 178 -8.72 45.18 3.60
C ARG A 178 -10.03 45.92 3.39
N GLU A 179 -10.04 46.87 2.47
CA GLU A 179 -11.22 47.69 2.13
C GLU A 179 -12.35 46.80 1.60
N THR A 180 -12.00 45.77 0.82
CA THR A 180 -12.95 44.78 0.30
C THR A 180 -13.52 43.91 1.42
N VAL A 181 -12.67 43.43 2.34
CA VAL A 181 -13.11 42.66 3.51
C VAL A 181 -14.07 43.48 4.38
N ILE A 182 -13.71 44.73 4.69
CA ILE A 182 -14.53 45.61 5.52
C ILE A 182 -15.87 45.91 4.86
N SER A 183 -15.87 46.31 3.58
CA SER A 183 -17.10 46.65 2.86
C SER A 183 -18.00 45.43 2.59
N SER A 184 -17.44 44.23 2.44
CA SER A 184 -18.21 43.02 2.11
C SER A 184 -18.72 42.28 3.35
N LEU A 185 -17.94 42.22 4.43
CA LEU A 185 -18.27 41.43 5.62
C LEU A 185 -18.59 42.27 6.86
N LEU A 186 -18.01 43.46 6.99
CA LEU A 186 -18.07 44.26 8.23
C LEU A 186 -18.91 45.53 8.06
N ALA A 187 -19.74 45.62 7.01
CA ALA A 187 -20.54 46.81 6.70
C ALA A 187 -21.49 47.24 7.83
N HIS A 188 -21.97 46.28 8.62
CA HIS A 188 -22.88 46.52 9.74
C HIS A 188 -22.16 46.58 11.11
N VAL A 189 -20.83 46.53 11.11
CA VAL A 189 -20.01 46.62 12.33
C VAL A 189 -19.63 48.08 12.58
N ALA A 190 -19.66 48.51 13.84
CA ALA A 190 -19.26 49.86 14.24
C ALA A 190 -17.82 50.19 13.78
N PRO A 191 -17.54 51.38 13.21
CA PRO A 191 -16.22 51.73 12.66
C PRO A 191 -15.05 51.51 13.62
N ALA A 192 -15.26 51.72 14.93
CA ALA A 192 -14.24 51.51 15.96
C ALA A 192 -13.75 50.04 16.07
N LYS A 193 -14.56 49.05 15.63
CA LYS A 193 -14.25 47.61 15.71
C LYS A 193 -13.79 47.02 14.38
N GLN A 194 -13.99 47.73 13.26
CA GLN A 194 -13.77 47.19 11.91
C GLN A 194 -12.31 46.78 11.65
N ASP A 195 -11.32 47.59 12.02
CA ASP A 195 -9.91 47.29 11.75
C ASP A 195 -9.42 46.06 12.53
N VAL A 196 -9.83 45.93 13.80
CA VAL A 196 -9.48 44.80 14.67
C VAL A 196 -10.14 43.50 14.18
N LEU A 197 -11.42 43.55 13.81
CA LEU A 197 -12.12 42.40 13.23
C LEU A 197 -11.55 42.00 11.86
N CYS A 198 -11.20 42.96 11.01
CA CYS A 198 -10.57 42.70 9.73
C CYS A 198 -9.22 41.98 9.92
N ASP A 199 -8.38 42.46 10.84
CA ASP A 199 -7.11 41.80 11.18
C ASP A 199 -7.30 40.38 11.71
N PHE A 200 -8.31 40.17 12.56
CA PHE A 200 -8.66 38.84 13.05
C PHE A 200 -9.09 37.90 11.92
N LEU A 201 -9.97 38.34 11.01
CA LEU A 201 -10.41 37.54 9.86
C LEU A 201 -9.24 37.17 8.93
N ILE A 202 -8.32 38.11 8.67
CA ILE A 202 -7.11 37.88 7.88
C ILE A 202 -6.24 36.78 8.53
N ARG A 203 -6.01 36.87 9.84
CA ARG A 203 -5.22 35.87 10.60
C ARG A 203 -5.92 34.53 10.67
N LEU A 204 -7.22 34.53 10.94
CA LEU A 204 -8.04 33.32 11.03
C LEU A 204 -8.04 32.56 9.69
N TYR A 205 -8.13 33.27 8.57
CA TYR A 205 -7.99 32.67 7.24
C TYR A 205 -6.57 32.12 7.02
N GLY A 206 -5.53 32.82 7.45
CA GLY A 206 -4.15 32.32 7.43
C GLY A 206 -4.00 30.97 8.14
N VAL A 207 -4.55 30.85 9.36
CA VAL A 207 -4.60 29.58 10.12
C VAL A 207 -5.41 28.52 9.40
N TYR A 208 -6.58 28.89 8.87
CA TYR A 208 -7.48 27.98 8.14
C TYR A 208 -6.77 27.31 6.96
N VAL A 209 -6.00 28.08 6.19
CA VAL A 209 -5.21 27.59 5.06
C VAL A 209 -4.00 26.77 5.54
N ASP A 210 -3.19 27.31 6.44
CA ASP A 210 -1.91 26.75 6.88
C ASP A 210 -2.03 25.39 7.60
N LEU A 211 -3.17 25.17 8.26
CA LEU A 211 -3.49 23.94 8.99
C LEU A 211 -4.47 23.02 8.26
N HIS A 212 -4.84 23.33 7.01
CA HIS A 212 -5.77 22.53 6.20
C HIS A 212 -7.13 22.27 6.90
N PHE A 213 -7.74 23.33 7.43
CA PHE A 213 -9.16 23.27 7.82
C PHE A 213 -10.05 23.13 6.57
N ALA A 214 -11.14 22.40 6.73
CA ALA A 214 -12.22 22.28 5.75
C ALA A 214 -13.52 22.96 6.22
N TYR A 215 -13.63 23.21 7.53
CA TYR A 215 -14.71 23.97 8.15
C TYR A 215 -14.23 24.55 9.48
N LEU A 216 -14.54 25.81 9.76
CA LEU A 216 -14.21 26.49 11.00
C LEU A 216 -15.27 27.55 11.31
N GLU A 217 -16.07 27.31 12.35
CA GLU A 217 -17.13 28.19 12.82
C GLU A 217 -16.83 28.65 14.25
N ILE A 218 -17.08 29.93 14.53
CA ILE A 218 -17.00 30.54 15.85
C ILE A 218 -18.33 31.25 16.12
N ASN A 219 -19.08 30.77 17.12
CA ASN A 219 -20.38 31.36 17.49
C ASN A 219 -20.77 31.16 18.98
N PRO A 220 -20.69 32.19 19.84
CA PRO A 220 -20.38 33.58 19.51
C PRO A 220 -18.87 33.86 19.48
N LEU A 221 -18.49 34.75 18.56
CA LEU A 221 -17.24 35.51 18.61
C LEU A 221 -17.55 36.83 19.34
N VAL A 222 -17.00 37.04 20.53
CA VAL A 222 -17.25 38.26 21.32
C VAL A 222 -16.15 39.28 21.08
N VAL A 223 -16.52 40.54 20.81
CA VAL A 223 -15.58 41.66 20.62
C VAL A 223 -15.91 42.82 21.56
N LEU A 224 -15.10 42.94 22.61
CA LEU A 224 -15.22 43.99 23.62
C LEU A 224 -14.45 45.25 23.18
N ASP A 225 -15.01 46.42 23.50
CA ASP A 225 -14.38 47.71 23.22
C ASP A 225 -13.06 47.88 23.97
N ALA A 226 -12.18 48.72 23.42
CA ALA A 226 -10.94 49.08 24.08
C ALA A 226 -11.23 49.83 25.40
N ALA A 227 -10.51 49.47 26.47
CA ALA A 227 -10.55 50.17 27.75
C ALA A 227 -9.30 51.06 27.92
N PRO A 228 -9.28 52.08 28.79
CA PRO A 228 -8.09 52.90 29.02
C PRO A 228 -6.87 52.03 29.36
N GLY A 229 -5.87 51.99 28.47
CA GLY A 229 -4.67 51.17 28.61
C GLY A 229 -4.79 49.70 28.14
N LYS A 230 -5.90 49.28 27.53
CA LYS A 230 -6.09 47.92 26.96
C LYS A 230 -6.72 47.98 25.55
N PRO A 231 -6.18 47.25 24.55
CA PRO A 231 -6.79 47.17 23.22
C PRO A 231 -8.15 46.46 23.25
N ALA A 232 -8.89 46.51 22.14
CA ALA A 232 -10.12 45.73 21.97
C ALA A 232 -9.80 44.22 22.12
N GLU A 233 -10.62 43.51 22.88
CA GLU A 233 -10.40 42.08 23.18
C GLU A 233 -11.35 41.21 22.38
N ILE A 234 -10.80 40.16 21.74
CA ILE A 234 -11.58 39.14 21.01
C ILE A 234 -11.59 37.86 21.83
N HIS A 235 -12.78 37.31 22.07
CA HIS A 235 -12.99 36.05 22.78
C HIS A 235 -13.83 35.11 21.91
N TYR A 236 -13.29 33.95 21.55
CA TYR A 236 -14.03 32.93 20.79
C TYR A 236 -14.67 31.91 21.73
N LEU A 237 -15.94 32.14 22.09
CA LEU A 237 -16.61 31.40 23.17
C LEU A 237 -17.06 30.00 22.76
N ASP A 238 -17.39 29.78 21.48
CA ASP A 238 -17.64 28.46 20.92
C ASP A 238 -16.86 28.27 19.63
N MET A 239 -16.43 27.04 19.35
CA MET A 239 -15.81 26.66 18.09
C MET A 239 -16.29 25.29 17.61
N ALA A 240 -16.70 25.22 16.34
CA ALA A 240 -16.94 23.98 15.64
C ALA A 240 -15.99 23.89 14.44
N ALA A 241 -15.21 22.82 14.33
CA ALA A 241 -14.20 22.71 13.29
C ALA A 241 -14.08 21.31 12.70
N LYS A 242 -13.67 21.26 11.43
CA LYS A 242 -13.27 20.05 10.73
C LYS A 242 -11.92 20.26 10.04
N LEU A 243 -11.01 19.31 10.21
CA LEU A 243 -9.72 19.25 9.52
C LEU A 243 -9.78 18.23 8.39
N ASP A 244 -9.00 18.47 7.34
CA ASP A 244 -8.75 17.48 6.31
C ASP A 244 -7.75 16.42 6.82
N GLN A 245 -8.25 15.24 7.23
CA GLN A 245 -7.40 14.16 7.75
C GLN A 245 -6.34 13.72 6.73
N THR A 246 -6.60 13.84 5.43
CA THR A 246 -5.62 13.42 4.40
C THR A 246 -4.38 14.31 4.37
N ALA A 247 -4.45 15.50 4.97
CA ALA A 247 -3.32 16.40 5.16
C ALA A 247 -2.44 16.05 6.38
N ASP A 248 -2.71 14.96 7.11
CA ASP A 248 -1.94 14.56 8.31
C ASP A 248 -0.44 14.43 8.04
N PHE A 249 -0.04 13.94 6.86
CA PHE A 249 1.37 13.85 6.51
C PHE A 249 2.05 15.21 6.28
N LEU A 250 1.27 16.27 6.07
CA LEU A 250 1.74 17.65 5.88
C LEU A 250 1.65 18.45 7.19
N CYS A 251 0.50 18.36 7.85
CA CYS A 251 0.11 19.22 8.96
C CYS A 251 0.10 18.52 10.32
N GLY A 252 0.26 17.19 10.37
CA GLY A 252 0.30 16.40 11.61
C GLY A 252 1.26 16.97 12.66
N PRO A 253 2.51 17.33 12.31
CA PRO A 253 3.43 17.98 13.24
C PRO A 253 2.93 19.36 13.73
N LYS A 254 2.27 20.15 12.86
CA LYS A 254 1.68 21.44 13.24
C LYS A 254 0.46 21.27 14.16
N TRP A 255 -0.32 20.23 13.94
CA TRP A 255 -1.46 19.90 14.78
C TRP A 255 -1.01 19.39 16.15
N ALA A 256 0.03 18.55 16.19
CA ALA A 256 0.55 17.98 17.43
C ALA A 256 1.14 19.04 18.37
N ILE A 257 1.91 19.99 17.84
CA ILE A 257 2.57 21.01 18.68
C ILE A 257 1.59 21.95 19.37
N ALA A 258 0.47 22.27 18.71
CA ALA A 258 -0.58 23.10 19.32
C ALA A 258 -1.27 22.39 20.49
N ARG A 259 -1.21 21.05 20.54
CA ARG A 259 -1.81 20.23 21.60
C ARG A 259 -0.83 19.93 22.73
N ASP A 260 0.41 20.42 22.65
CA ASP A 260 1.41 20.27 23.71
C ASP A 260 1.16 21.27 24.85
N ILE A 261 0.58 20.77 25.93
CA ILE A 261 0.33 21.51 27.17
C ILE A 261 1.63 21.83 27.95
N SER A 262 2.76 21.22 27.59
CA SER A 262 4.09 21.46 28.19
C SER A 262 4.89 22.57 27.50
N ALA A 263 4.30 23.25 26.51
CA ALA A 263 4.97 24.27 25.68
C ALA A 263 5.57 25.47 26.43
N GLY A 264 5.40 25.57 27.75
CA GLY A 264 6.05 26.53 28.65
C GLY A 264 7.27 26.03 29.45
N GLN A 265 7.71 24.77 29.33
CA GLN A 265 8.91 24.27 30.04
C GLN A 265 10.14 24.11 29.13
N PRO A 266 11.29 24.74 29.46
CA PRO A 266 12.48 24.74 28.62
C PRO A 266 13.44 23.59 28.99
N SER A 267 13.12 22.31 28.74
CA SER A 267 14.10 21.21 28.95
C SER A 267 13.72 19.81 28.47
N ALA A 268 13.20 19.62 27.25
CA ALA A 268 13.14 18.27 26.67
C ALA A 268 13.65 18.23 25.23
N GLY A 269 14.56 17.31 24.94
CA GLY A 269 15.21 17.15 23.64
C GLY A 269 14.20 16.98 22.49
N ILE A 270 14.52 17.60 21.36
CA ILE A 270 13.68 17.66 20.16
C ILE A 270 13.50 16.24 19.59
N LYS A 271 12.27 15.73 19.60
CA LYS A 271 11.81 14.65 18.73
C LYS A 271 11.02 15.25 17.58
N ALA A 272 10.97 14.56 16.42
CA ALA A 272 10.38 15.08 15.18
C ALA A 272 8.92 15.55 15.33
N ASP A 273 8.16 14.96 16.27
CA ASP A 273 6.80 15.36 16.61
C ASP A 273 6.75 15.80 18.10
N ARG A 274 6.57 17.10 18.34
CA ARG A 274 6.31 17.65 19.68
C ARG A 274 4.80 17.66 19.92
N GLY A 275 4.34 17.06 21.02
CA GLY A 275 2.92 16.98 21.39
C GLY A 275 2.18 15.74 20.86
N PRO A 276 0.95 15.48 21.35
CA PRO A 276 0.18 14.29 20.96
C PRO A 276 -0.45 14.43 19.55
N PRO A 277 -0.48 13.34 18.74
CA PRO A 277 -1.09 13.35 17.41
C PRO A 277 -2.60 13.60 17.47
N MET A 278 -3.16 14.26 16.45
CA MET A 278 -4.57 14.68 16.41
C MET A 278 -5.53 13.52 16.68
N VAL A 279 -6.56 13.78 17.48
CA VAL A 279 -7.59 12.80 17.84
C VAL A 279 -8.84 13.06 17.02
N TRP A 280 -9.44 11.97 16.52
CA TRP A 280 -10.64 12.01 15.68
C TRP A 280 -11.84 11.46 16.45
N PRO A 281 -12.61 12.29 17.17
CA PRO A 281 -13.76 11.84 17.95
C PRO A 281 -14.87 11.24 17.07
N ALA A 282 -15.59 10.24 17.59
CA ALA A 282 -16.84 9.79 16.99
C ALA A 282 -17.95 10.84 17.17
N PRO A 283 -18.98 10.84 16.30
CA PRO A 283 -20.18 11.63 16.50
C PRO A 283 -20.85 11.33 17.85
N PHE A 284 -21.51 12.32 18.45
CA PHE A 284 -22.29 12.13 19.67
C PHE A 284 -23.33 11.01 19.48
N GLY A 285 -23.51 10.18 20.51
CA GLY A 285 -24.41 9.02 20.48
C GLY A 285 -23.73 7.68 20.13
N ARG A 286 -22.45 7.70 19.76
CA ARG A 286 -21.66 6.49 19.52
C ARG A 286 -20.25 6.63 20.09
N ASP A 287 -19.79 5.60 20.78
CA ASP A 287 -18.39 5.45 21.16
C ASP A 287 -17.66 4.59 20.13
N LEU A 288 -16.39 4.92 19.83
CA LEU A 288 -15.55 4.05 19.01
C LEU A 288 -15.31 2.75 19.77
N THR A 289 -15.60 1.61 19.14
CA THR A 289 -15.21 0.32 19.71
C THR A 289 -13.69 0.13 19.61
N LYS A 290 -13.13 -0.79 20.42
CA LYS A 290 -11.70 -1.13 20.36
C LYS A 290 -11.32 -1.64 18.96
N GLU A 291 -12.24 -2.37 18.33
CA GLU A 291 -12.10 -2.95 17.00
C GLU A 291 -12.11 -1.88 15.91
N GLU A 292 -12.98 -0.87 16.01
CA GLU A 292 -12.99 0.27 15.07
C GLU A 292 -11.69 1.06 15.14
N ALA A 293 -11.18 1.33 16.35
CA ALA A 293 -9.90 2.00 16.54
C ALA A 293 -8.73 1.19 15.96
N TYR A 294 -8.77 -0.15 16.10
CA TYR A 294 -7.76 -1.04 15.52
C TYR A 294 -7.77 -0.99 13.99
N ILE A 295 -8.94 -1.07 13.36
CA ILE A 295 -9.05 -0.98 11.89
C ILE A 295 -8.64 0.41 11.38
N GLN A 296 -9.03 1.48 12.07
CA GLN A 296 -8.58 2.84 11.72
C GLN A 296 -7.06 2.99 11.77
N LYS A 297 -6.40 2.36 12.74
CA LYS A 297 -4.93 2.35 12.82
C LYS A 297 -4.31 1.57 11.65
N LEU A 298 -4.89 0.43 11.28
CA LEU A 298 -4.42 -0.38 10.16
C LEU A 298 -4.56 0.39 8.83
N ASP A 299 -5.70 1.03 8.61
CA ASP A 299 -6.00 1.92 7.47
C ASP A 299 -5.00 3.06 7.32
N ALA A 300 -4.70 3.77 8.42
CA ALA A 300 -3.74 4.88 8.40
C ALA A 300 -2.29 4.47 8.06
N SER A 301 -1.96 3.17 8.21
CA SER A 301 -0.63 2.63 7.97
C SER A 301 -0.41 2.08 6.55
N THR A 302 -1.41 2.21 5.66
CA THR A 302 -1.36 1.62 4.32
C THR A 302 -1.97 2.52 3.24
N GLY A 303 -1.63 2.26 1.98
CA GLY A 303 -2.30 2.87 0.82
C GLY A 303 -3.59 2.16 0.40
N ALA A 304 -3.91 1.02 1.01
CA ALA A 304 -5.22 0.38 0.89
C ALA A 304 -6.27 1.13 1.75
N SER A 305 -7.55 0.89 1.50
CA SER A 305 -8.63 1.41 2.36
C SER A 305 -9.24 0.27 3.17
N LEU A 306 -9.34 0.46 4.48
CA LEU A 306 -9.92 -0.48 5.43
C LEU A 306 -10.84 0.27 6.40
N LYS A 307 -12.16 0.08 6.28
CA LYS A 307 -13.15 0.78 7.12
C LYS A 307 -14.02 -0.21 7.87
N LEU A 308 -14.29 0.09 9.13
CA LEU A 308 -15.24 -0.64 9.95
C LEU A 308 -16.03 0.33 10.83
N THR A 309 -17.33 0.09 10.91
CA THR A 309 -18.27 0.75 11.80
C THR A 309 -19.28 -0.30 12.27
N VAL A 310 -19.33 -0.53 13.57
CA VAL A 310 -20.29 -1.42 14.23
C VAL A 310 -21.56 -0.62 14.48
N LEU A 311 -22.66 -1.06 13.87
CA LEU A 311 -23.97 -0.42 13.93
C LEU A 311 -24.84 -1.06 15.00
N ASN A 312 -24.96 -2.38 14.97
CA ASN A 312 -25.71 -3.18 15.93
C ASN A 312 -24.89 -4.44 16.28
N PRO A 313 -24.12 -4.45 17.39
CA PRO A 313 -23.31 -5.61 17.77
C PRO A 313 -24.10 -6.91 17.95
N GLN A 314 -25.41 -6.83 18.22
CA GLN A 314 -26.30 -7.97 18.38
C GLN A 314 -27.01 -8.37 17.08
N GLY A 315 -26.90 -7.56 16.03
CA GLY A 315 -27.52 -7.82 14.74
C GLY A 315 -26.99 -9.11 14.11
N ARG A 316 -27.86 -9.80 13.39
CA ARG A 316 -27.52 -11.09 12.77
C ARG A 316 -26.86 -10.95 11.40
N VAL A 317 -26.97 -9.81 10.72
CA VAL A 317 -26.47 -9.61 9.35
C VAL A 317 -25.13 -8.87 9.38
N TRP A 318 -24.05 -9.58 9.08
CA TRP A 318 -22.69 -9.03 9.02
C TRP A 318 -22.19 -8.96 7.58
N THR A 319 -21.42 -7.92 7.29
CA THR A 319 -20.88 -7.68 5.95
C THR A 319 -19.36 -7.54 5.99
N MET A 320 -18.70 -8.18 5.02
CA MET A 320 -17.27 -8.04 4.72
C MET A 320 -17.14 -7.86 3.20
N VAL A 321 -17.44 -6.64 2.74
CA VAL A 321 -17.58 -6.34 1.31
C VAL A 321 -16.37 -5.57 0.82
N ALA A 322 -15.82 -5.95 -0.33
CA ALA A 322 -14.70 -5.20 -0.91
C ALA A 322 -15.12 -4.09 -1.88
N GLY A 323 -14.64 -2.87 -1.62
CA GLY A 323 -14.92 -1.65 -2.38
C GLY A 323 -15.96 -0.75 -1.72
N GLY A 324 -15.64 0.53 -1.52
CA GLY A 324 -16.53 1.52 -0.91
C GLY A 324 -17.90 1.64 -1.58
N GLY A 325 -17.96 1.75 -2.91
CA GLY A 325 -19.24 1.80 -3.61
C GLY A 325 -20.04 0.49 -3.52
N ALA A 326 -19.35 -0.65 -3.54
CA ALA A 326 -20.01 -1.94 -3.41
C ALA A 326 -20.59 -2.14 -2.00
N SER A 327 -19.86 -1.82 -0.94
CA SER A 327 -20.35 -1.96 0.44
C SER A 327 -21.60 -1.13 0.69
N VAL A 328 -21.70 0.05 0.08
CA VAL A 328 -22.92 0.87 0.09
C VAL A 328 -24.07 0.17 -0.63
N VAL A 329 -23.84 -0.37 -1.83
CA VAL A 329 -24.86 -1.12 -2.60
C VAL A 329 -25.37 -2.36 -1.85
N TYR A 330 -24.49 -3.11 -1.18
CA TYR A 330 -24.92 -4.24 -0.34
C TYR A 330 -25.74 -3.78 0.87
N SER A 331 -25.35 -2.66 1.50
CA SER A 331 -26.09 -2.09 2.64
C SER A 331 -27.47 -1.60 2.22
N ASP A 332 -27.58 -0.95 1.06
CA ASP A 332 -28.84 -0.56 0.42
C ASP A 332 -29.73 -1.77 0.15
N ALA A 333 -29.19 -2.85 -0.40
CA ALA A 333 -29.94 -4.08 -0.68
C ALA A 333 -30.48 -4.74 0.61
N ILE A 334 -29.68 -4.77 1.68
CA ILE A 334 -30.10 -5.30 3.00
C ILE A 334 -31.20 -4.42 3.60
N ALA A 335 -31.05 -3.10 3.49
CA ALA A 335 -32.05 -2.15 3.99
C ALA A 335 -33.36 -2.24 3.18
N ALA A 336 -33.29 -2.31 1.85
CA ALA A 336 -34.43 -2.48 0.96
C ALA A 336 -35.16 -3.81 1.19
N ALA A 337 -34.44 -4.84 1.65
CA ALA A 337 -35.00 -6.12 2.06
C ALA A 337 -35.69 -6.08 3.44
N GLY A 338 -35.67 -4.95 4.15
CA GLY A 338 -36.31 -4.79 5.47
C GLY A 338 -35.42 -5.15 6.67
N TYR A 339 -34.14 -5.45 6.46
CA TYR A 339 -33.21 -5.94 7.50
C TYR A 339 -32.25 -4.87 8.03
N ALA A 340 -32.56 -3.58 7.86
CA ALA A 340 -31.70 -2.48 8.35
C ALA A 340 -31.45 -2.55 9.87
N HIS A 341 -32.45 -2.97 10.65
CA HIS A 341 -32.36 -3.12 12.11
C HIS A 341 -31.45 -4.29 12.54
N GLU A 342 -31.27 -5.29 11.68
CA GLU A 342 -30.42 -6.47 11.89
C GLU A 342 -29.00 -6.31 11.30
N LEU A 343 -28.74 -5.21 10.57
CA LEU A 343 -27.43 -4.93 10.00
C LEU A 343 -26.44 -4.56 11.10
N ALA A 344 -25.48 -5.45 11.32
CA ALA A 344 -24.57 -5.35 12.46
C ALA A 344 -23.41 -4.38 12.24
N ASN A 345 -22.95 -4.25 11.00
CA ASN A 345 -21.82 -3.40 10.66
C ASN A 345 -21.93 -2.82 9.25
N TYR A 346 -21.31 -1.65 9.09
CA TYR A 346 -20.86 -1.14 7.80
C TYR A 346 -19.34 -1.25 7.74
N GLY A 347 -18.80 -1.72 6.61
CA GLY A 347 -17.37 -1.78 6.43
C GLY A 347 -16.99 -2.10 4.99
N GLU A 348 -15.75 -1.75 4.64
CA GLU A 348 -15.18 -2.13 3.36
C GLU A 348 -13.67 -2.36 3.43
N TYR A 349 -13.17 -3.15 2.48
CA TYR A 349 -11.74 -3.26 2.19
C TYR A 349 -11.47 -3.07 0.69
N SER A 350 -10.52 -2.21 0.32
CA SER A 350 -10.20 -1.93 -1.09
C SER A 350 -8.78 -1.33 -1.25
N GLY A 351 -8.40 -0.93 -2.47
CA GLY A 351 -7.03 -0.46 -2.72
C GLY A 351 -5.96 -1.55 -2.75
N ALA A 352 -6.36 -2.80 -3.02
CA ALA A 352 -5.50 -3.98 -3.05
C ALA A 352 -4.70 -4.23 -1.75
N PRO A 353 -5.41 -4.48 -0.62
CA PRO A 353 -4.75 -4.84 0.62
C PRO A 353 -4.01 -6.17 0.47
N THR A 354 -2.93 -6.32 1.24
CA THR A 354 -2.15 -7.57 1.31
C THR A 354 -2.95 -8.69 1.97
N GLU A 355 -2.47 -9.93 1.82
CA GLU A 355 -3.03 -11.09 2.53
C GLU A 355 -3.07 -10.86 4.05
N GLY A 356 -1.98 -10.35 4.63
CA GLY A 356 -1.87 -10.06 6.07
C GLY A 356 -2.88 -9.00 6.53
N GLN A 357 -3.01 -7.90 5.81
CA GLN A 357 -3.99 -6.86 6.12
C GLN A 357 -5.43 -7.37 6.01
N THR A 358 -5.72 -8.15 4.97
CA THR A 358 -7.05 -8.74 4.78
C THR A 358 -7.37 -9.73 5.90
N TYR A 359 -6.37 -10.49 6.37
CA TYR A 359 -6.53 -11.35 7.53
C TYR A 359 -6.86 -10.56 8.80
N GLU A 360 -6.12 -9.49 9.13
CA GLU A 360 -6.39 -8.71 10.36
C GLU A 360 -7.80 -8.09 10.33
N TYR A 361 -8.22 -7.60 9.15
CA TYR A 361 -9.57 -7.09 8.94
C TYR A 361 -10.63 -8.20 9.11
N ALA A 362 -10.46 -9.34 8.44
CA ALA A 362 -11.40 -10.46 8.50
C ALA A 362 -11.49 -11.07 9.90
N LYS A 363 -10.35 -11.26 10.57
CA LYS A 363 -10.24 -11.71 11.96
C LYS A 363 -11.08 -10.83 12.88
N THR A 364 -10.97 -9.51 12.74
CA THR A 364 -11.72 -8.56 13.56
C THR A 364 -13.24 -8.72 13.40
N ILE A 365 -13.73 -8.85 12.16
CA ILE A 365 -15.16 -9.04 11.89
C ILE A 365 -15.64 -10.42 12.37
N ILE A 366 -14.86 -11.47 12.12
CA ILE A 366 -15.23 -12.85 12.49
C ILE A 366 -15.23 -13.03 14.01
N ASP A 367 -14.30 -12.38 14.71
CA ASP A 367 -14.34 -12.30 16.17
C ASP A 367 -15.64 -11.63 16.65
N LEU A 368 -16.00 -10.46 16.10
CA LEU A 368 -17.22 -9.74 16.49
C LEU A 368 -18.51 -10.55 16.28
N ILE A 369 -18.70 -11.19 15.11
CA ILE A 369 -19.90 -12.01 14.83
C ILE A 369 -20.00 -13.24 15.75
N THR A 370 -18.87 -13.74 16.28
CA THR A 370 -18.82 -14.92 17.16
C THR A 370 -18.84 -14.59 18.66
N ARG A 371 -19.12 -13.33 19.03
CA ARG A 371 -19.35 -12.91 20.42
C ARG A 371 -20.82 -13.05 20.84
N GLY A 372 -21.05 -13.07 22.16
CA GLY A 372 -22.36 -12.97 22.80
C GLY A 372 -23.13 -14.29 22.86
N THR A 373 -24.44 -14.21 23.08
CA THR A 373 -25.33 -15.35 22.99
C THR A 373 -25.64 -15.67 21.52
N PRO A 374 -25.76 -16.96 21.12
CA PRO A 374 -26.20 -17.31 19.78
C PRO A 374 -27.55 -16.68 19.45
N HIS A 375 -27.67 -16.11 18.25
CA HIS A 375 -28.93 -15.56 17.76
C HIS A 375 -29.89 -16.73 17.42
N PRO A 376 -31.19 -16.67 17.77
CA PRO A 376 -32.12 -17.79 17.56
C PRO A 376 -32.19 -18.28 16.10
N GLU A 377 -32.13 -17.35 15.15
CA GLU A 377 -32.15 -17.65 13.71
C GLU A 377 -30.77 -17.89 13.09
N GLY A 378 -29.74 -18.02 13.92
CA GLY A 378 -28.33 -17.95 13.49
C GLY A 378 -27.96 -16.56 12.95
N LYS A 379 -26.71 -16.43 12.53
CA LYS A 379 -26.15 -15.20 11.94
C LYS A 379 -25.74 -15.43 10.49
N VAL A 380 -25.61 -14.35 9.73
CA VAL A 380 -25.26 -14.35 8.31
C VAL A 380 -24.01 -13.50 8.11
N LEU A 381 -23.04 -14.02 7.36
CA LEU A 381 -21.85 -13.29 6.94
C LEU A 381 -21.82 -13.18 5.41
N ILE A 382 -21.94 -11.96 4.90
CA ILE A 382 -21.92 -11.63 3.48
C ILE A 382 -20.51 -11.16 3.09
N ILE A 383 -19.78 -12.01 2.38
CA ILE A 383 -18.44 -11.73 1.83
C ILE A 383 -18.60 -11.34 0.35
N GLY A 384 -18.85 -10.05 0.11
CA GLY A 384 -19.32 -9.56 -1.18
C GLY A 384 -18.36 -8.64 -1.93
N GLY A 385 -18.84 -8.18 -3.07
CA GLY A 385 -18.41 -6.93 -3.70
C GLY A 385 -18.38 -6.99 -5.23
N GLY A 386 -18.12 -5.82 -5.83
CA GLY A 386 -18.09 -5.66 -7.28
C GLY A 386 -16.89 -6.33 -7.94
N ALA A 387 -16.89 -6.36 -9.28
CA ALA A 387 -15.75 -6.82 -10.05
C ALA A 387 -14.51 -5.94 -9.80
N ALA A 388 -13.47 -6.50 -9.17
CA ALA A 388 -12.25 -5.75 -8.89
C ALA A 388 -11.49 -5.42 -10.17
N ASN A 389 -10.84 -4.25 -10.21
CA ASN A 389 -9.97 -3.86 -11.31
C ASN A 389 -8.54 -4.36 -11.11
N PHE A 390 -7.98 -4.22 -9.90
CA PHE A 390 -6.57 -4.54 -9.63
C PHE A 390 -6.34 -5.33 -8.33
N SER A 391 -7.33 -5.41 -7.44
CA SER A 391 -7.19 -6.19 -6.21
C SER A 391 -7.17 -7.68 -6.54
N ASP A 392 -6.15 -8.39 -6.06
CA ASP A 392 -6.00 -9.84 -6.23
C ASP A 392 -6.99 -10.57 -5.29
N VAL A 393 -8.01 -11.18 -5.90
CA VAL A 393 -9.07 -11.89 -5.17
C VAL A 393 -8.51 -13.14 -4.50
N ALA A 394 -7.54 -13.83 -5.10
CA ALA A 394 -6.93 -15.01 -4.50
C ALA A 394 -6.11 -14.65 -3.25
N ALA A 395 -5.32 -13.57 -3.31
CA ALA A 395 -4.52 -13.11 -2.17
C ALA A 395 -5.41 -12.63 -1.00
N THR A 396 -6.42 -11.82 -1.29
CA THR A 396 -7.36 -11.34 -0.25
C THR A 396 -8.16 -12.49 0.36
N PHE A 397 -8.64 -13.45 -0.45
CA PHE A 397 -9.37 -14.61 0.06
C PHE A 397 -8.49 -15.57 0.86
N LYS A 398 -7.18 -15.68 0.58
CA LYS A 398 -6.25 -16.43 1.45
C LYS A 398 -6.23 -15.87 2.88
N GLY A 399 -6.21 -14.55 3.03
CA GLY A 399 -6.29 -13.88 4.34
C GLY A 399 -7.62 -14.17 5.05
N ILE A 400 -8.74 -14.10 4.32
CA ILE A 400 -10.08 -14.43 4.86
C ILE A 400 -10.16 -15.90 5.29
N ILE A 401 -9.69 -16.83 4.45
CA ILE A 401 -9.67 -18.27 4.73
C ILE A 401 -8.86 -18.56 6.00
N ARG A 402 -7.73 -17.87 6.19
CA ARG A 402 -6.91 -18.00 7.39
C ARG A 402 -7.71 -17.62 8.65
N ALA A 403 -8.43 -16.49 8.60
CA ALA A 403 -9.27 -16.05 9.72
C ALA A 403 -10.46 -16.99 9.96
N LEU A 404 -11.13 -17.48 8.91
CA LEU A 404 -12.25 -18.43 9.04
C LEU A 404 -11.80 -19.75 9.71
N LYS A 405 -10.59 -20.23 9.39
CA LYS A 405 -10.01 -21.43 10.01
C LYS A 405 -9.70 -21.24 11.48
N GLU A 406 -9.16 -20.08 11.88
CA GLU A 406 -8.85 -19.74 13.27
C GLU A 406 -10.11 -19.66 14.14
N TYR A 407 -11.22 -19.16 13.60
CA TYR A 407 -12.48 -18.92 14.33
C TYR A 407 -13.57 -19.96 14.06
N LYS A 408 -13.21 -21.14 13.55
CA LYS A 408 -14.14 -22.22 13.17
C LYS A 408 -15.15 -22.52 14.28
N ASP A 409 -14.70 -22.72 15.52
CA ASP A 409 -15.55 -23.15 16.62
C ASP A 409 -16.62 -22.09 16.98
N GLY A 410 -16.24 -20.81 16.92
CA GLY A 410 -17.16 -19.69 17.11
C GLY A 410 -18.22 -19.63 16.00
N LEU A 411 -17.81 -19.82 14.74
CA LEU A 411 -18.72 -19.80 13.59
C LEU A 411 -19.78 -20.92 13.69
N VAL A 412 -19.36 -22.13 14.09
CA VAL A 412 -20.27 -23.27 14.31
C VAL A 412 -21.21 -23.01 15.47
N ARG A 413 -20.69 -22.56 16.63
CA ARG A 413 -21.48 -22.25 17.83
C ARG A 413 -22.58 -21.22 17.56
N HIS A 414 -22.30 -20.21 16.75
CA HIS A 414 -23.26 -19.14 16.41
C HIS A 414 -24.13 -19.45 15.18
N ASN A 415 -24.03 -20.65 14.61
CA ASN A 415 -24.73 -21.07 13.40
C ASN A 415 -24.60 -20.03 12.27
N VAL A 416 -23.36 -19.61 12.00
CA VAL A 416 -23.06 -18.58 10.99
C VAL A 416 -23.19 -19.19 9.59
N LYS A 417 -23.99 -18.55 8.72
CA LYS A 417 -24.13 -18.91 7.31
C LYS A 417 -23.36 -17.91 6.44
N ILE A 418 -22.42 -18.41 5.64
CA ILE A 418 -21.51 -17.56 4.84
C ILE A 418 -21.95 -17.53 3.38
N TRP A 419 -22.05 -16.33 2.81
CA TRP A 419 -22.43 -16.10 1.42
C TRP A 419 -21.38 -15.27 0.72
N VAL A 420 -20.80 -15.82 -0.36
CA VAL A 420 -19.66 -15.23 -1.05
C VAL A 420 -20.04 -14.88 -2.49
N ARG A 421 -19.80 -13.63 -2.92
CA ARG A 421 -19.86 -13.22 -4.33
C ARG A 421 -18.70 -12.30 -4.63
N ARG A 422 -17.84 -12.69 -5.58
CA ARG A 422 -16.70 -11.86 -5.98
C ARG A 422 -16.26 -12.10 -7.41
N ALA A 423 -15.69 -11.06 -8.02
CA ALA A 423 -15.06 -11.09 -9.33
C ALA A 423 -13.82 -10.17 -9.38
N GLY A 424 -13.00 -10.32 -10.42
CA GLY A 424 -11.77 -9.54 -10.63
C GLY A 424 -10.51 -10.41 -10.71
N PRO A 425 -9.31 -9.83 -10.64
CA PRO A 425 -8.05 -10.56 -10.79
C PRO A 425 -7.96 -11.83 -9.93
N ASN A 426 -7.67 -12.97 -10.57
CA ASN A 426 -7.50 -14.29 -9.95
C ASN A 426 -8.71 -14.81 -9.17
N TYR A 427 -9.94 -14.35 -9.47
CA TYR A 427 -11.13 -14.72 -8.70
C TYR A 427 -11.44 -16.22 -8.75
N GLN A 428 -11.11 -16.93 -9.84
CA GLN A 428 -11.36 -18.36 -9.97
C GLN A 428 -10.60 -19.17 -8.89
N GLU A 429 -9.33 -18.83 -8.64
CA GLU A 429 -8.51 -19.44 -7.59
C GLU A 429 -9.08 -19.11 -6.20
N GLY A 430 -9.41 -17.84 -5.96
CA GLY A 430 -10.02 -17.40 -4.70
C GLY A 430 -11.34 -18.12 -4.39
N LEU A 431 -12.27 -18.15 -5.34
CA LEU A 431 -13.57 -18.82 -5.16
C LEU A 431 -13.42 -20.33 -4.97
N LYS A 432 -12.51 -20.97 -5.72
CA LYS A 432 -12.19 -22.39 -5.53
C LYS A 432 -11.67 -22.65 -4.11
N ALA A 433 -10.74 -21.82 -3.62
CA ALA A 433 -10.21 -21.94 -2.28
C ALA A 433 -11.28 -21.74 -1.20
N MET A 434 -12.20 -20.78 -1.39
CA MET A 434 -13.34 -20.57 -0.48
C MET A 434 -14.28 -21.79 -0.45
N ARG A 435 -14.61 -22.39 -1.59
CA ARG A 435 -15.45 -23.62 -1.65
C ARG A 435 -14.82 -24.77 -0.86
N LEU A 436 -13.54 -25.05 -1.12
CA LEU A 436 -12.78 -26.09 -0.39
C LEU A 436 -12.68 -25.77 1.12
N CYS A 437 -12.58 -24.49 1.47
CA CYS A 437 -12.62 -24.06 2.87
C CYS A 437 -13.98 -24.35 3.51
N GLY A 438 -15.09 -24.05 2.83
CA GLY A 438 -16.44 -24.36 3.32
C GLY A 438 -16.65 -25.84 3.58
N GLU A 439 -16.20 -26.70 2.66
CA GLU A 439 -16.27 -28.17 2.79
C GLU A 439 -15.48 -28.69 4.00
N SER A 440 -14.33 -28.09 4.30
CA SER A 440 -13.47 -28.52 5.43
C SER A 440 -13.83 -27.88 6.78
N LEU A 441 -14.47 -26.71 6.77
CA LEU A 441 -14.84 -25.97 7.99
C LEU A 441 -16.05 -26.57 8.72
N GLY A 442 -16.95 -27.24 8.01
CA GLY A 442 -18.24 -27.68 8.59
C GLY A 442 -19.20 -26.51 8.87
N VAL A 443 -18.97 -25.35 8.24
CA VAL A 443 -19.80 -24.14 8.32
C VAL A 443 -20.52 -23.97 6.98
N PHE A 444 -21.82 -23.66 6.99
CA PHE A 444 -22.57 -23.46 5.75
C PHE A 444 -21.95 -22.32 4.92
N MET A 445 -21.60 -22.63 3.67
CA MET A 445 -21.02 -21.65 2.75
C MET A 445 -21.54 -21.83 1.32
N LYS A 446 -21.93 -20.73 0.68
CA LYS A 446 -22.29 -20.67 -0.75
C LYS A 446 -21.42 -19.65 -1.47
N VAL A 447 -20.89 -20.02 -2.64
CA VAL A 447 -19.84 -19.26 -3.34
C VAL A 447 -20.18 -19.05 -4.81
N TYR A 448 -20.33 -17.78 -5.19
CA TYR A 448 -20.77 -17.29 -6.49
C TYR A 448 -19.72 -16.37 -7.16
N GLY A 449 -19.68 -16.37 -8.48
CA GLY A 449 -18.78 -15.55 -9.30
C GLY A 449 -19.49 -14.40 -10.03
N PRO A 450 -18.87 -13.85 -11.10
CA PRO A 450 -19.40 -12.73 -11.88
C PRO A 450 -20.70 -13.04 -12.65
N GLU A 451 -21.02 -14.32 -12.85
CA GLU A 451 -22.27 -14.77 -13.47
C GLU A 451 -23.51 -14.43 -12.62
N SER A 452 -23.31 -14.24 -11.31
CA SER A 452 -24.34 -13.81 -10.39
C SER A 452 -24.34 -12.27 -10.25
N PRO A 453 -25.50 -11.60 -10.33
CA PRO A 453 -25.60 -10.17 -10.03
C PRO A 453 -25.01 -9.82 -8.65
N ILE A 454 -24.43 -8.63 -8.52
CA ILE A 454 -23.68 -8.23 -7.32
C ILE A 454 -24.45 -8.46 -6.02
N THR A 455 -25.71 -8.01 -5.93
CA THR A 455 -26.52 -8.13 -4.71
C THR A 455 -27.39 -9.39 -4.66
N ALA A 456 -27.27 -10.31 -5.63
CA ALA A 456 -28.12 -11.52 -5.68
C ALA A 456 -28.00 -12.40 -4.42
N ILE A 457 -26.82 -12.40 -3.78
CA ILE A 457 -26.61 -13.18 -2.55
C ILE A 457 -27.31 -12.59 -1.32
N VAL A 458 -27.75 -11.33 -1.35
CA VAL A 458 -28.43 -10.69 -0.20
C VAL A 458 -29.79 -11.33 0.08
N PRO A 459 -30.77 -11.37 -0.86
CA PRO A 459 -32.05 -12.03 -0.61
C PRO A 459 -31.88 -13.53 -0.32
N MET A 460 -30.92 -14.20 -0.98
CA MET A 460 -30.61 -15.61 -0.71
C MET A 460 -30.15 -15.82 0.74
N ALA A 461 -29.30 -14.93 1.26
CA ALA A 461 -28.77 -15.01 2.60
C ALA A 461 -29.83 -14.71 3.68
N LEU A 462 -30.80 -13.86 3.34
CA LEU A 462 -31.90 -13.47 4.22
C LEU A 462 -33.10 -14.42 4.14
N GLY A 463 -33.10 -15.38 3.20
CA GLY A 463 -34.19 -16.35 3.03
C GLY A 463 -35.42 -15.79 2.31
N ILE A 464 -35.24 -14.76 1.48
CA ILE A 464 -36.32 -14.09 0.73
C ILE A 464 -36.46 -14.78 -0.63
N GLU A 465 -37.65 -15.34 -0.91
CA GLU A 465 -37.96 -15.92 -2.22
C GLU A 465 -38.13 -14.82 -3.27
N ARG A 466 -37.18 -14.75 -4.23
CA ARG A 466 -37.33 -13.99 -5.48
C ARG A 466 -37.25 -14.97 -6.66
N PRO A 467 -37.99 -14.74 -7.76
CA PRO A 467 -37.98 -15.64 -8.92
C PRO A 467 -36.56 -15.84 -9.46
N VAL A 468 -36.16 -17.12 -9.56
CA VAL A 468 -34.80 -17.57 -9.90
C VAL A 468 -34.35 -17.15 -11.30
N SER A 469 -35.28 -16.84 -12.20
CA SER A 469 -34.97 -16.34 -13.56
C SER A 469 -34.24 -14.99 -13.58
N ALA A 470 -34.22 -14.26 -12.47
CA ALA A 470 -33.45 -13.03 -12.28
C ALA A 470 -32.08 -13.24 -11.59
N LEU A 471 -31.73 -14.46 -11.17
CA LEU A 471 -30.66 -14.72 -10.21
C LEU A 471 -29.41 -15.43 -10.77
N THR A 472 -29.48 -16.03 -11.96
CA THR A 472 -28.34 -16.69 -12.60
C THR A 472 -28.36 -16.47 -14.11
N ARG A 473 -27.26 -15.97 -14.66
CA ARG A 473 -27.07 -15.83 -16.11
C ARG A 473 -26.60 -17.16 -16.70
N ASP A 474 -27.07 -17.51 -17.90
CA ASP A 474 -26.38 -18.44 -18.79
C ASP A 474 -25.11 -17.75 -19.33
N VAL A 475 -24.09 -17.66 -18.49
CA VAL A 475 -22.73 -17.42 -18.97
C VAL A 475 -22.24 -18.79 -19.42
N THR A 476 -22.22 -19.05 -20.72
CA THR A 476 -21.40 -20.14 -21.25
C THR A 476 -19.99 -19.85 -20.71
N PRO A 477 -19.43 -20.68 -19.81
CA PRO A 477 -18.06 -20.49 -19.40
C PRO A 477 -17.26 -20.47 -20.70
N LEU A 478 -16.52 -19.39 -20.96
CA LEU A 478 -15.47 -19.46 -21.98
C LEU A 478 -14.69 -20.72 -21.63
N PRO A 479 -14.68 -21.76 -22.49
CA PRO A 479 -13.98 -22.98 -22.16
C PRO A 479 -12.52 -22.56 -21.94
N SER A 480 -12.02 -22.80 -20.74
CA SER A 480 -10.64 -22.48 -20.34
C SER A 480 -9.61 -23.34 -21.10
N ALA A 481 -10.06 -24.08 -22.10
CA ALA A 481 -9.28 -24.83 -23.06
C ALA A 481 -9.86 -24.53 -24.45
N PRO A 482 -9.06 -24.21 -25.48
CA PRO A 482 -9.49 -24.53 -26.83
C PRO A 482 -9.89 -26.01 -26.82
N GLY A 483 -11.08 -26.34 -27.32
CA GLY A 483 -11.47 -27.73 -27.51
C GLY A 483 -10.34 -28.46 -28.21
N THR A 484 -10.02 -29.68 -27.76
CA THR A 484 -9.09 -30.55 -28.47
C THR A 484 -9.48 -30.51 -29.95
N PRO A 485 -8.57 -30.13 -30.86
CA PRO A 485 -8.89 -30.08 -32.27
C PRO A 485 -9.51 -31.44 -32.65
N PRO A 486 -10.54 -31.49 -33.51
CA PRO A 486 -10.92 -32.76 -34.11
C PRO A 486 -9.65 -33.43 -34.65
N ASN A 487 -9.59 -34.76 -34.63
CA ASN A 487 -8.53 -35.58 -35.24
C ASN A 487 -8.48 -35.38 -36.78
N GLY A 488 -8.32 -34.14 -37.23
CA GLY A 488 -7.74 -33.81 -38.51
C GLY A 488 -6.27 -34.08 -38.37
N ILE A 489 -5.76 -34.94 -39.24
CA ILE A 489 -4.36 -35.27 -39.42
C ILE A 489 -3.56 -33.96 -39.32
N ALA A 490 -2.89 -33.77 -38.19
CA ALA A 490 -2.03 -32.62 -38.00
C ALA A 490 -0.93 -32.74 -39.05
N GLU A 491 -0.86 -31.77 -39.96
CA GLU A 491 0.40 -31.51 -40.65
C GLU A 491 1.49 -31.32 -39.59
N PRO A 492 2.73 -31.79 -39.84
CA PRO A 492 3.76 -31.82 -38.81
C PRO A 492 4.01 -30.40 -38.33
N VAL A 493 3.66 -30.14 -37.06
CA VAL A 493 4.06 -28.94 -36.34
C VAL A 493 5.58 -28.85 -36.44
N GLN A 494 6.06 -27.85 -37.19
CA GLN A 494 7.47 -27.48 -37.18
C GLN A 494 7.86 -27.22 -35.73
N LYS A 495 8.81 -28.00 -35.22
CA LYS A 495 9.46 -27.77 -33.93
C LYS A 495 9.85 -26.29 -33.86
N SER A 496 9.40 -25.59 -32.83
CA SER A 496 9.89 -24.25 -32.49
C SER A 496 11.42 -24.31 -32.46
N GLY A 497 12.05 -23.70 -33.47
CA GLY A 497 13.50 -23.71 -33.63
C GLY A 497 14.15 -23.04 -32.43
N ASN A 498 15.25 -23.63 -31.95
CA ASN A 498 16.20 -22.89 -31.13
C ASN A 498 16.62 -21.63 -31.91
N VAL A 499 16.72 -20.50 -31.21
CA VAL A 499 17.28 -19.23 -31.71
C VAL A 499 18.49 -19.51 -32.61
N GLY A 500 18.42 -19.12 -33.88
CA GLY A 500 19.47 -19.36 -34.88
C GLY A 500 19.05 -20.07 -36.17
N VAL A 501 17.76 -20.13 -36.50
CA VAL A 501 17.31 -20.66 -37.81
C VAL A 501 17.83 -19.74 -38.92
N VAL A 502 18.51 -20.35 -39.90
CA VAL A 502 18.97 -19.68 -41.11
C VAL A 502 17.83 -19.78 -42.13
N ASN A 503 17.28 -18.64 -42.51
CA ASN A 503 16.28 -18.54 -43.56
C ASN A 503 16.87 -18.99 -44.91
N SER A 504 16.02 -19.37 -45.86
CA SER A 504 16.43 -19.85 -47.19
C SER A 504 17.27 -18.85 -48.00
N ASP A 505 17.28 -17.58 -47.61
CA ASP A 505 18.09 -16.50 -48.19
C ASP A 505 19.47 -16.31 -47.50
N GLY A 506 19.78 -17.13 -46.49
CA GLY A 506 21.02 -17.05 -45.72
C GLY A 506 20.99 -16.08 -44.53
N SER A 507 19.87 -15.38 -44.29
CA SER A 507 19.71 -14.54 -43.10
C SER A 507 19.47 -15.39 -41.85
N ARG A 508 20.01 -14.96 -40.70
CA ARG A 508 19.81 -15.63 -39.40
C ARG A 508 18.81 -14.83 -38.58
N GLU A 509 17.83 -15.50 -37.97
CA GLU A 509 17.03 -14.88 -36.92
C GLU A 509 17.94 -14.34 -35.80
N GLN A 510 17.98 -13.01 -35.67
CA GLN A 510 18.64 -12.31 -34.59
C GLN A 510 17.70 -12.19 -33.39
N PRO A 511 18.22 -12.11 -32.16
CA PRO A 511 17.40 -11.84 -30.98
C PRO A 511 16.52 -10.58 -31.10
N ASN A 512 16.95 -9.60 -31.91
CA ASN A 512 16.21 -8.37 -32.18
C ASN A 512 15.02 -8.54 -33.14
N ASP A 513 14.94 -9.63 -33.90
CA ASP A 513 13.89 -9.83 -34.93
C ASP A 513 12.50 -10.09 -34.30
N ASN A 514 12.49 -10.50 -33.02
CA ASN A 514 11.27 -10.72 -32.22
C ASN A 514 10.81 -9.48 -31.44
N ILE A 515 11.51 -8.34 -31.57
CA ILE A 515 11.18 -7.09 -30.90
C ILE A 515 10.45 -6.16 -31.87
N VAL A 516 9.19 -5.82 -31.54
CA VAL A 516 8.44 -4.80 -32.28
C VAL A 516 8.87 -3.42 -31.81
N ARG A 517 9.11 -2.51 -32.75
CA ARG A 517 9.40 -1.10 -32.50
C ARG A 517 8.31 -0.26 -33.11
N PHE A 518 7.97 0.83 -32.44
CA PHE A 518 6.96 1.78 -32.89
C PHE A 518 7.62 3.13 -33.10
N GLU A 519 7.39 3.73 -34.27
CA GLU A 519 7.90 5.06 -34.58
C GLU A 519 7.06 6.13 -33.87
N THR A 520 7.71 7.23 -33.53
CA THR A 520 7.08 8.38 -32.88
C THR A 520 6.63 9.36 -33.96
N GLU A 521 5.34 9.36 -34.25
CA GLU A 521 4.71 10.25 -35.25
C GLU A 521 3.96 11.39 -34.53
N PRO A 522 4.17 12.67 -34.89
CA PRO A 522 3.43 13.77 -34.29
C PRO A 522 1.91 13.58 -34.41
N LEU A 523 1.16 13.96 -33.37
CA LEU A 523 -0.30 13.93 -33.38
C LEU A 523 -0.86 14.74 -34.56
N ALA A 524 -1.64 14.07 -35.42
CA ALA A 524 -2.27 14.69 -36.58
C ALA A 524 -3.49 15.54 -36.16
N GLY A 525 -3.26 16.82 -35.86
CA GLY A 525 -4.32 17.80 -35.62
C GLY A 525 -4.97 17.75 -34.22
N SER A 526 -5.97 18.61 -33.99
CA SER A 526 -6.67 18.72 -32.70
C SER A 526 -7.92 17.84 -32.65
N ARG A 527 -8.08 17.03 -31.59
CA ARG A 527 -9.30 16.25 -31.33
C ARG A 527 -10.49 17.18 -30.99
N PRO A 528 -11.74 16.75 -31.29
CA PRO A 528 -12.92 17.42 -30.74
C PRO A 528 -12.88 17.44 -29.21
N TRP A 529 -13.31 18.54 -28.59
CA TRP A 529 -13.26 18.70 -27.12
C TRP A 529 -14.03 17.61 -26.36
N PHE A 530 -15.08 17.04 -26.98
CA PHE A 530 -15.89 15.99 -26.39
C PHE A 530 -15.27 14.59 -26.51
N ARG A 531 -14.24 14.43 -27.34
CA ARG A 531 -13.57 13.15 -27.63
C ARG A 531 -12.09 13.22 -27.25
N PRO A 532 -11.76 13.24 -25.95
CA PRO A 532 -10.37 13.35 -25.49
C PRO A 532 -9.55 12.10 -25.76
N PHE A 533 -10.20 10.94 -25.90
CA PHE A 533 -9.55 9.66 -26.18
C PHE A 533 -10.12 9.04 -27.47
N ASP A 534 -9.22 8.44 -28.25
CA ASP A 534 -9.44 7.73 -29.52
C ASP A 534 -8.37 6.63 -29.72
N ALA A 535 -8.37 5.99 -30.89
CA ALA A 535 -7.45 4.89 -31.19
C ALA A 535 -5.97 5.33 -31.34
N ASP A 536 -5.72 6.63 -31.52
CA ASP A 536 -4.38 7.20 -31.69
C ASP A 536 -3.85 7.84 -30.40
N THR A 537 -4.60 7.73 -29.30
CA THR A 537 -4.21 8.26 -27.99
C THR A 537 -2.95 7.60 -27.46
N ARG A 538 -1.97 8.42 -27.07
CA ARG A 538 -0.66 8.00 -26.55
C ARG A 538 -0.44 8.62 -25.18
N SER A 539 0.18 7.86 -24.28
CA SER A 539 0.27 8.19 -22.86
C SER A 539 1.65 7.94 -22.27
N PHE A 540 1.99 8.74 -21.27
CA PHE A 540 3.01 8.39 -20.29
C PHE A 540 2.39 7.71 -19.08
N VAL A 541 3.13 6.79 -18.46
CA VAL A 541 2.82 6.31 -17.12
C VAL A 541 3.83 6.88 -16.13
N PHE A 542 3.36 7.68 -15.16
CA PHE A 542 4.20 8.21 -14.09
C PHE A 542 4.24 7.21 -12.93
N GLY A 543 5.40 6.58 -12.72
CA GLY A 543 5.62 5.46 -11.80
C GLY A 543 5.95 4.14 -12.51
N LEU A 544 6.70 3.25 -11.85
CA LEU A 544 6.99 1.90 -12.35
C LEU A 544 5.80 0.95 -12.12
N GLN A 545 4.93 0.83 -13.11
CA GLN A 545 3.70 0.03 -13.03
C GLN A 545 3.62 -1.04 -14.14
N PRO A 546 4.53 -2.02 -14.16
CA PRO A 546 4.65 -2.96 -15.29
C PRO A 546 3.37 -3.77 -15.53
N ARG A 547 2.64 -4.16 -14.47
CA ARG A 547 1.37 -4.90 -14.63
C ARG A 547 0.27 -4.05 -15.26
N ALA A 548 0.15 -2.79 -14.85
CA ALA A 548 -0.84 -1.88 -15.41
C ALA A 548 -0.53 -1.56 -16.88
N ILE A 549 0.75 -1.32 -17.19
CA ILE A 549 1.23 -1.05 -18.54
C ILE A 549 1.02 -2.26 -19.45
N GLN A 550 1.38 -3.46 -19.00
CA GLN A 550 1.11 -4.67 -19.78
C GLN A 550 -0.39 -4.84 -20.03
N GLY A 551 -1.25 -4.62 -19.02
CA GLY A 551 -2.70 -4.68 -19.19
C GLY A 551 -3.28 -3.62 -20.14
N MET A 552 -2.64 -2.44 -20.24
CA MET A 552 -2.99 -1.43 -21.26
C MET A 552 -2.57 -1.91 -22.66
N LEU A 553 -1.36 -2.44 -22.82
CA LEU A 553 -0.86 -2.98 -24.09
C LEU A 553 -1.68 -4.18 -24.58
N ASP A 554 -2.05 -5.07 -23.68
CA ASP A 554 -2.91 -6.22 -23.99
C ASP A 554 -4.30 -5.74 -24.46
N PHE A 555 -4.87 -4.75 -23.77
CA PHE A 555 -6.12 -4.09 -24.18
C PHE A 555 -5.99 -3.47 -25.58
N ASP A 556 -4.92 -2.70 -25.82
CA ASP A 556 -4.68 -2.05 -27.11
C ASP A 556 -4.59 -3.06 -28.26
N PHE A 557 -3.86 -4.16 -28.04
CA PHE A 557 -3.75 -5.25 -29.01
C PHE A 557 -5.11 -5.91 -29.27
N SER A 558 -5.89 -6.20 -28.22
CA SER A 558 -7.24 -6.78 -28.34
C SER A 558 -8.22 -5.86 -29.08
N CYS A 559 -8.01 -4.54 -29.00
CA CYS A 559 -8.77 -3.52 -29.72
C CYS A 559 -8.34 -3.39 -31.20
N GLY A 560 -7.28 -4.07 -31.63
CA GLY A 560 -6.73 -3.93 -32.98
C GLY A 560 -6.02 -2.59 -33.22
N ARG A 561 -5.50 -1.94 -32.16
CA ARG A 561 -4.71 -0.71 -32.30
C ARG A 561 -3.43 -0.98 -33.09
N ARG A 562 -2.95 0.04 -33.80
CA ARG A 562 -1.69 -0.03 -34.56
C ARG A 562 -0.46 0.21 -33.69
N THR A 563 -0.60 1.04 -32.67
CA THR A 563 0.46 1.43 -31.74
C THR A 563 0.01 1.26 -30.30
N PRO A 564 0.94 0.93 -29.38
CA PRO A 564 0.68 0.91 -27.95
C PRO A 564 0.22 2.28 -27.47
N SER A 565 -0.72 2.29 -26.55
CA SER A 565 -1.16 3.51 -25.88
C SER A 565 -0.13 4.03 -24.88
N VAL A 566 0.81 3.22 -24.41
CA VAL A 566 1.91 3.67 -23.55
C VAL A 566 3.16 3.88 -24.40
N ALA A 567 3.64 5.12 -24.44
CA ALA A 567 4.86 5.49 -25.16
C ALA A 567 6.11 5.35 -24.29
N ALA A 568 6.01 5.74 -23.02
CA ALA A 568 7.12 5.68 -22.07
C ALA A 568 6.64 5.71 -20.61
N MET A 569 7.58 5.43 -19.70
CA MET A 569 7.39 5.61 -18.26
C MET A 569 8.23 6.76 -17.74
N ILE A 570 7.75 7.39 -16.68
CA ILE A 570 8.47 8.42 -15.93
C ILE A 570 8.67 7.91 -14.50
N TYR A 571 9.92 7.67 -14.11
CA TYR A 571 10.28 7.22 -12.77
C TYR A 571 11.49 8.00 -12.25
N PRO A 572 11.27 8.97 -11.34
CA PRO A 572 12.34 9.86 -10.87
C PRO A 572 13.47 9.15 -10.12
N PHE A 573 13.23 7.94 -9.62
CA PHE A 573 14.18 7.21 -8.78
C PHE A 573 14.98 6.21 -9.63
N GLY A 574 16.21 6.57 -10.01
CA GLY A 574 17.11 5.67 -10.74
C GLY A 574 17.61 6.26 -12.05
N GLY A 575 18.24 5.42 -12.87
CA GLY A 575 18.79 5.82 -14.17
C GLY A 575 17.86 5.53 -15.33
N HIS A 576 18.16 6.13 -16.49
CA HIS A 576 17.54 5.76 -17.75
C HIS A 576 17.77 4.28 -18.05
N HIS A 577 16.68 3.58 -18.32
CA HIS A 577 16.72 2.19 -18.73
C HIS A 577 15.54 1.90 -19.66
N ILE A 578 15.50 0.67 -20.16
CA ILE A 578 14.43 0.18 -21.01
C ILE A 578 13.76 -0.96 -20.26
N GLN A 579 12.43 -0.97 -20.25
CA GLN A 579 11.65 -2.08 -19.71
C GLN A 579 10.98 -2.87 -20.84
N LYS A 580 11.02 -4.19 -20.72
CA LYS A 580 10.45 -5.13 -21.67
C LYS A 580 8.97 -5.39 -21.35
N PHE A 581 8.16 -5.43 -22.41
CA PHE A 581 6.72 -5.72 -22.40
C PHE A 581 6.37 -6.64 -23.58
N TYR A 582 5.12 -7.07 -23.66
CA TYR A 582 4.57 -7.81 -24.80
C TYR A 582 3.58 -6.98 -25.60
N TRP A 583 3.63 -7.15 -26.92
CA TRP A 583 2.63 -6.69 -27.89
C TRP A 583 2.08 -7.90 -28.64
N GLY A 584 0.98 -8.46 -28.12
CA GLY A 584 0.49 -9.77 -28.53
C GLY A 584 1.48 -10.86 -28.11
N THR A 585 2.10 -11.53 -29.09
CA THR A 585 3.10 -12.59 -28.84
C THR A 585 4.54 -12.11 -28.93
N LYS A 586 4.77 -10.88 -29.42
CA LYS A 586 6.11 -10.32 -29.62
C LYS A 586 6.52 -9.44 -28.45
N GLU A 587 7.81 -9.28 -28.24
CA GLU A 587 8.33 -8.37 -27.23
C GLU A 587 8.33 -6.92 -27.76
N THR A 588 8.16 -5.95 -26.88
CA THR A 588 8.36 -4.53 -27.14
C THR A 588 9.14 -3.89 -25.99
N LEU A 589 9.79 -2.77 -26.27
CA LEU A 589 10.71 -2.09 -25.36
C LEU A 589 10.21 -0.66 -25.13
N LEU A 590 9.86 -0.33 -23.88
CA LEU A 590 9.44 1.01 -23.49
C LEU A 590 10.53 1.71 -22.68
N PRO A 591 10.91 2.96 -23.03
CA PRO A 591 11.93 3.71 -22.31
C PRO A 591 11.41 4.21 -20.96
N VAL A 592 12.34 4.33 -20.00
CA VAL A 592 12.10 4.92 -18.67
C VAL A 592 12.91 6.20 -18.54
N TYR A 593 12.21 7.31 -18.29
CA TYR A 593 12.82 8.62 -18.08
C TYR A 593 12.74 9.03 -16.60
N THR A 594 13.67 9.88 -16.20
CA THR A 594 13.75 10.41 -14.82
C THR A 594 13.04 11.75 -14.65
N SER A 595 12.69 12.44 -15.74
CA SER A 595 11.99 13.73 -15.73
C SER A 595 10.85 13.78 -16.75
N VAL A 596 9.81 14.57 -16.47
CA VAL A 596 8.69 14.77 -17.40
C VAL A 596 9.17 15.50 -18.66
N GLY A 597 10.06 16.49 -18.49
CA GLY A 597 10.58 17.31 -19.59
C GLY A 597 11.37 16.54 -20.65
N GLU A 598 12.11 15.50 -20.26
CA GLU A 598 12.79 14.66 -21.24
C GLU A 598 11.82 13.73 -21.98
N ALA A 599 10.85 13.17 -21.26
CA ALA A 599 9.83 12.29 -21.84
C ALA A 599 9.00 13.05 -22.89
N THR A 600 8.49 14.24 -22.54
CA THR A 600 7.71 15.10 -23.44
C THR A 600 8.50 15.52 -24.68
N LYS A 601 9.79 15.88 -24.51
CA LYS A 601 10.67 16.22 -25.63
C LYS A 601 10.88 15.05 -26.60
N LYS A 602 10.98 13.82 -26.10
CA LYS A 602 11.22 12.62 -26.92
C LYS A 602 9.94 12.01 -27.51
N HIS A 603 8.79 12.29 -26.92
CA HIS A 603 7.49 11.78 -27.36
C HIS A 603 6.48 12.94 -27.52
N PRO A 604 6.60 13.74 -28.60
CA PRO A 604 5.66 14.83 -28.90
C PRO A 604 4.26 14.34 -29.30
N ASP A 605 4.12 13.04 -29.55
CA ASP A 605 2.88 12.32 -29.85
C ASP A 605 2.02 12.04 -28.60
N VAL A 606 2.56 12.24 -27.40
CA VAL A 606 1.87 11.94 -26.13
C VAL A 606 1.09 13.14 -25.62
N ASP A 607 -0.20 12.92 -25.33
CA ASP A 607 -1.10 13.92 -24.80
C ASP A 607 -1.83 13.48 -23.51
N VAL A 608 -1.58 12.26 -23.03
CA VAL A 608 -2.15 11.73 -21.79
C VAL A 608 -1.06 11.36 -20.78
N VAL A 609 -1.31 11.58 -19.50
CA VAL A 609 -0.48 11.00 -18.42
C VAL A 609 -1.34 10.20 -17.45
N VAL A 610 -0.98 8.94 -17.22
CA VAL A 610 -1.55 8.12 -16.14
C VAL A 610 -0.62 8.23 -14.93
N ASN A 611 -1.04 8.98 -13.91
CA ASN A 611 -0.22 9.31 -12.76
C ASN A 611 -0.46 8.35 -11.58
N PHE A 612 0.50 7.45 -11.34
CA PHE A 612 0.53 6.52 -10.20
C PHE A 612 1.43 7.00 -9.06
N ALA A 613 1.77 8.30 -9.01
CA ALA A 613 2.42 8.89 -7.84
C ALA A 613 1.61 8.62 -6.56
N SER A 614 2.29 8.54 -5.42
CA SER A 614 1.63 8.40 -4.10
C SER A 614 0.83 9.66 -3.76
N SER A 615 -0.11 9.58 -2.81
CA SER A 615 -0.84 10.75 -2.30
C SER A 615 0.06 11.88 -1.81
N ARG A 616 1.30 11.56 -1.40
CA ARG A 616 2.31 12.52 -0.94
C ARG A 616 3.01 13.27 -2.07
N SER A 617 3.16 12.64 -3.24
CA SER A 617 3.94 13.16 -4.38
C SER A 617 3.08 13.54 -5.59
N VAL A 618 1.79 13.19 -5.58
CA VAL A 618 0.87 13.43 -6.68
C VAL A 618 0.63 14.92 -6.97
N TYR A 619 0.62 15.76 -5.93
CA TYR A 619 0.47 17.20 -6.11
C TYR A 619 1.63 17.79 -6.91
N ALA A 620 2.88 17.60 -6.44
CA ALA A 620 4.07 18.10 -7.11
C ALA A 620 4.26 17.54 -8.53
N SER A 621 4.06 16.22 -8.71
CA SER A 621 4.17 15.60 -10.04
C SER A 621 3.11 16.12 -11.01
N THR A 622 1.87 16.35 -10.55
CA THR A 622 0.80 16.88 -11.42
C THR A 622 1.04 18.35 -11.78
N LEU A 623 1.58 19.16 -10.86
CA LEU A 623 1.99 20.54 -11.18
C LEU A 623 3.09 20.56 -12.25
N GLU A 624 4.09 19.68 -12.16
CA GLU A 624 5.12 19.53 -13.20
C GLU A 624 4.48 19.12 -14.54
N ILE A 625 3.60 18.11 -14.55
CA ILE A 625 2.92 17.64 -15.77
C ILE A 625 2.09 18.76 -16.42
N LEU A 626 1.33 19.54 -15.63
CA LEU A 626 0.50 20.65 -16.12
C LEU A 626 1.31 21.81 -16.71
N SER A 627 2.63 21.85 -16.49
CA SER A 627 3.51 22.84 -17.13
C SER A 627 3.77 22.54 -18.62
N TYR A 628 3.44 21.34 -19.11
CA TYR A 628 3.66 20.91 -20.49
C TYR A 628 2.38 21.00 -21.33
N PRO A 629 2.28 21.97 -22.28
CA PRO A 629 1.04 22.21 -23.02
C PRO A 629 0.58 21.07 -23.93
N GLN A 630 1.46 20.12 -24.26
CA GLN A 630 1.10 18.94 -25.06
C GLN A 630 0.13 18.00 -24.33
N ILE A 631 0.16 18.00 -22.99
CA ILE A 631 -0.69 17.13 -22.17
C ILE A 631 -2.10 17.72 -22.10
N LYS A 632 -3.09 16.92 -22.49
CA LYS A 632 -4.53 17.28 -22.56
C LYS A 632 -5.39 16.50 -21.58
N ALA A 633 -4.92 15.36 -21.08
CA ALA A 633 -5.60 14.61 -20.03
C ALA A 633 -4.64 13.97 -19.03
N ILE A 634 -5.06 13.91 -17.76
CA ILE A 634 -4.32 13.28 -16.68
C ILE A 634 -5.26 12.36 -15.89
N GLY A 635 -4.91 11.09 -15.75
CA GLY A 635 -5.57 10.16 -14.82
C GLY A 635 -4.81 10.12 -13.49
N ILE A 636 -5.40 10.63 -12.41
CA ILE A 636 -4.78 10.66 -11.08
C ILE A 636 -5.27 9.47 -10.25
N ILE A 637 -4.42 8.45 -10.08
CA ILE A 637 -4.82 7.19 -9.46
C ILE A 637 -4.81 7.26 -7.91
N ALA A 638 -3.95 8.12 -7.34
CA ALA A 638 -3.75 8.23 -5.90
C ALA A 638 -5.04 8.53 -5.14
N GLU A 639 -5.32 7.77 -4.09
CA GLU A 639 -6.36 8.07 -3.10
C GLU A 639 -5.77 8.79 -1.88
N GLY A 640 -6.55 9.65 -1.23
CA GLY A 640 -6.12 10.38 -0.03
C GLY A 640 -5.32 11.63 -0.35
N VAL A 641 -5.67 12.33 -1.43
CA VAL A 641 -5.09 13.63 -1.77
C VAL A 641 -5.77 14.72 -0.93
N PRO A 642 -5.00 15.62 -0.28
CA PRO A 642 -5.56 16.77 0.44
C PRO A 642 -6.59 17.54 -0.39
N GLU A 643 -7.76 17.83 0.18
CA GLU A 643 -8.89 18.49 -0.47
C GLU A 643 -8.47 19.84 -1.06
N ARG A 644 -7.63 20.60 -0.35
CA ARG A 644 -7.07 21.87 -0.82
C ARG A 644 -6.19 21.68 -2.07
N HIS A 645 -5.29 20.70 -2.05
CA HIS A 645 -4.44 20.36 -3.20
C HIS A 645 -5.27 19.88 -4.40
N ALA A 646 -6.29 19.05 -4.18
CA ALA A 646 -7.18 18.59 -5.24
C ALA A 646 -7.90 19.76 -5.93
N ARG A 647 -8.36 20.76 -5.15
CA ARG A 647 -8.97 21.99 -5.69
C ARG A 647 -7.98 22.83 -6.49
N GLU A 648 -6.76 23.00 -6.02
CA GLU A 648 -5.71 23.75 -6.73
C GLU A 648 -5.38 23.10 -8.08
N LEU A 649 -5.19 21.77 -8.10
CA LEU A 649 -4.96 21.02 -9.33
C LEU A 649 -6.14 21.13 -10.30
N LEU A 650 -7.37 21.02 -9.80
CA LEU A 650 -8.60 21.19 -10.57
C LEU A 650 -8.64 22.57 -11.27
N HIS A 651 -8.43 23.66 -10.53
CA HIS A 651 -8.56 25.01 -11.10
C HIS A 651 -7.45 25.30 -12.10
N LEU A 652 -6.23 24.87 -11.79
CA LEU A 652 -5.11 24.97 -12.72
C LEU A 652 -5.36 24.17 -14.00
N ALA A 653 -5.94 22.97 -13.89
CA ALA A 653 -6.29 22.16 -15.06
C ALA A 653 -7.36 22.83 -15.94
N VAL A 654 -8.37 23.46 -15.33
CA VAL A 654 -9.36 24.27 -16.08
C VAL A 654 -8.68 25.42 -16.82
N GLU A 655 -7.78 26.16 -16.18
CA GLU A 655 -7.02 27.25 -16.81
C GLU A 655 -6.17 26.73 -18.00
N LYS A 656 -5.51 25.58 -17.81
CA LYS A 656 -4.67 24.95 -18.84
C LYS A 656 -5.47 24.14 -19.88
N LYS A 657 -6.80 24.04 -19.74
CA LYS A 657 -7.69 23.24 -20.59
C LYS A 657 -7.28 21.75 -20.63
N VAL A 658 -6.93 21.20 -19.47
CA VAL A 658 -6.56 19.80 -19.27
C VAL A 658 -7.66 19.08 -18.51
N ILE A 659 -8.03 17.88 -18.96
CA ILE A 659 -9.00 17.03 -18.28
C ILE A 659 -8.28 16.25 -17.18
N ILE A 660 -8.72 16.37 -15.93
CA ILE A 660 -8.26 15.51 -14.84
C ILE A 660 -9.35 14.50 -14.48
N ILE A 661 -9.06 13.21 -14.64
CA ILE A 661 -9.90 12.10 -14.16
C ILE A 661 -9.28 11.61 -12.84
N GLY A 662 -10.01 11.74 -11.73
CA GLY A 662 -9.49 11.55 -10.37
C GLY A 662 -9.39 12.86 -9.58
N PRO A 663 -8.73 12.89 -8.41
CA PRO A 663 -7.99 11.79 -7.77
C PRO A 663 -8.88 10.66 -7.24
N ALA A 664 -8.28 9.66 -6.60
CA ALA A 664 -8.95 8.49 -6.03
C ALA A 664 -9.81 7.72 -7.05
N THR A 665 -9.25 7.47 -8.24
CA THR A 665 -9.93 6.76 -9.32
C THR A 665 -9.11 5.59 -9.85
N VAL A 666 -9.80 4.62 -10.45
CA VAL A 666 -9.16 3.64 -11.33
C VAL A 666 -8.86 4.22 -12.72
N GLY A 667 -9.57 5.29 -13.09
CA GLY A 667 -9.48 5.96 -14.38
C GLY A 667 -10.78 5.84 -15.18
N GLY A 668 -10.66 5.31 -16.39
CA GLY A 668 -11.74 5.17 -17.36
C GLY A 668 -11.33 4.26 -18.51
N ILE A 669 -12.32 3.84 -19.29
CA ILE A 669 -12.14 2.97 -20.44
C ILE A 669 -12.99 3.45 -21.60
N LYS A 670 -12.38 3.54 -22.78
CA LYS A 670 -13.04 3.75 -24.05
C LYS A 670 -12.78 2.54 -24.94
N PRO A 671 -13.70 1.56 -24.95
CA PRO A 671 -13.56 0.34 -25.74
C PRO A 671 -13.16 0.58 -27.20
N GLY A 672 -12.16 -0.16 -27.69
CA GLY A 672 -11.60 0.04 -29.04
C GLY A 672 -10.60 1.21 -29.16
N CYS A 673 -10.40 2.00 -28.09
CA CYS A 673 -9.60 3.22 -28.14
C CYS A 673 -8.54 3.26 -27.05
N PHE A 674 -8.90 3.46 -25.78
CA PHE A 674 -7.91 3.70 -24.73
C PHE A 674 -8.44 3.28 -23.37
N ARG A 675 -7.54 2.79 -22.51
CA ARG A 675 -7.80 2.41 -21.14
C ARG A 675 -6.81 3.11 -20.23
N ILE A 676 -7.30 3.70 -19.13
CA ILE A 676 -6.44 4.29 -18.10
C ILE A 676 -6.04 3.21 -17.10
N GLY A 677 -4.75 2.89 -17.05
CA GLY A 677 -4.14 2.06 -16.01
C GLY A 677 -4.80 0.69 -15.85
N ASN A 678 -5.44 0.47 -14.69
CA ASN A 678 -6.00 -0.82 -14.32
C ASN A 678 -7.50 -0.98 -14.67
N THR A 679 -8.12 0.01 -15.32
CA THR A 679 -9.58 0.00 -15.57
C THR A 679 -10.01 -1.22 -16.39
N GLY A 680 -11.07 -1.91 -15.96
CA GLY A 680 -11.57 -3.13 -16.60
C GLY A 680 -10.83 -4.41 -16.20
N GLY A 681 -9.74 -4.29 -15.45
CA GLY A 681 -9.00 -5.42 -14.86
C GLY A 681 -8.20 -6.26 -15.85
N MET A 682 -8.23 -7.57 -15.66
CA MET A 682 -7.49 -8.53 -16.47
C MET A 682 -8.18 -8.80 -17.81
N MET A 683 -7.44 -9.39 -18.76
CA MET A 683 -7.92 -9.66 -20.11
C MET A 683 -9.19 -10.53 -20.12
N ASP A 684 -9.32 -11.49 -19.20
CA ASP A 684 -10.52 -12.32 -19.06
C ASP A 684 -11.79 -11.47 -18.87
N ASN A 685 -11.73 -10.44 -18.02
CA ASN A 685 -12.84 -9.52 -17.81
C ASN A 685 -13.05 -8.57 -19.01
N LEU A 686 -11.98 -8.10 -19.65
CA LEU A 686 -12.07 -7.27 -20.85
C LEU A 686 -12.82 -8.00 -21.97
N ILE A 687 -12.52 -9.29 -22.19
CA ILE A 687 -13.21 -10.12 -23.18
C ILE A 687 -14.65 -10.42 -22.72
N ALA A 688 -14.84 -10.85 -21.46
CA ALA A 688 -16.16 -11.20 -20.94
C ALA A 688 -17.15 -10.03 -20.98
N CYS A 689 -16.69 -8.81 -20.66
CA CYS A 689 -17.50 -7.59 -20.74
C CYS A 689 -17.50 -6.95 -22.14
N LYS A 690 -16.85 -7.59 -23.12
CA LYS A 690 -16.72 -7.15 -24.50
C LYS A 690 -16.19 -5.71 -24.63
N LEU A 691 -15.15 -5.39 -23.87
CA LEU A 691 -14.55 -4.05 -23.78
C LEU A 691 -13.52 -3.78 -24.89
N TYR A 692 -13.24 -4.73 -25.78
CA TYR A 692 -12.34 -4.54 -26.92
C TYR A 692 -12.97 -3.74 -28.08
N ARG A 693 -14.28 -3.45 -28.03
CA ARG A 693 -15.01 -2.71 -29.07
C ARG A 693 -16.09 -1.80 -28.48
N ALA A 694 -16.34 -0.67 -29.13
CA ALA A 694 -17.31 0.32 -28.68
C ALA A 694 -18.77 -0.15 -28.86
N GLY A 695 -19.56 -0.02 -27.78
CA GLY A 695 -21.02 -0.05 -27.83
C GLY A 695 -21.61 1.35 -28.00
N SER A 696 -22.75 1.62 -27.35
CA SER A 696 -23.48 2.88 -27.52
C SER A 696 -23.79 3.63 -26.21
N VAL A 697 -23.38 3.09 -25.06
CA VAL A 697 -23.72 3.64 -23.74
C VAL A 697 -22.51 4.33 -23.11
N GLY A 698 -22.62 5.64 -22.87
CA GLY A 698 -21.63 6.40 -22.11
C GLY A 698 -22.01 6.42 -20.63
N TYR A 699 -21.10 6.02 -19.72
CA TYR A 699 -21.37 6.04 -18.29
C TYR A 699 -20.37 6.87 -17.50
N VAL A 700 -20.85 7.45 -16.40
CA VAL A 700 -20.02 8.13 -15.42
C VAL A 700 -20.39 7.68 -13.99
N SER A 701 -19.39 7.40 -13.17
CA SER A 701 -19.52 6.88 -11.80
C SER A 701 -18.51 7.57 -10.87
N LYS A 702 -18.79 7.68 -9.57
CA LYS A 702 -17.75 8.00 -8.57
C LYS A 702 -16.84 6.79 -8.30
N SER A 703 -17.43 5.62 -8.07
CA SER A 703 -16.70 4.42 -7.66
C SER A 703 -16.03 3.70 -8.83
N GLY A 704 -14.73 3.44 -8.71
CA GLY A 704 -13.98 2.60 -9.64
C GLY A 704 -14.35 1.11 -9.56
N GLY A 705 -14.74 0.60 -8.39
CA GLY A 705 -15.23 -0.77 -8.26
C GLY A 705 -16.57 -0.97 -8.97
N MET A 706 -17.49 -0.03 -8.78
CA MET A 706 -18.78 -0.07 -9.45
C MET A 706 -18.68 0.20 -10.95
N SER A 707 -17.70 0.99 -11.42
CA SER A 707 -17.52 1.21 -12.86
C SER A 707 -17.26 -0.11 -13.60
N ASN A 708 -16.53 -1.05 -12.99
CA ASN A 708 -16.33 -2.36 -13.59
C ASN A 708 -17.56 -3.28 -13.45
N GLU A 709 -18.37 -3.10 -12.41
CA GLU A 709 -19.68 -3.75 -12.36
C GLU A 709 -20.64 -3.17 -13.42
N LEU A 710 -20.57 -1.87 -13.73
CA LEU A 710 -21.32 -1.26 -14.84
C LEU A 710 -20.86 -1.81 -16.20
N ASN A 711 -19.55 -2.02 -16.41
CA ASN A 711 -19.04 -2.72 -17.59
C ASN A 711 -19.71 -4.09 -17.75
N ASN A 712 -19.75 -4.85 -16.65
CA ASN A 712 -20.44 -6.14 -16.61
C ASN A 712 -21.93 -5.98 -16.95
N ILE A 713 -22.66 -5.11 -16.24
CA ILE A 713 -24.10 -4.84 -16.45
C ILE A 713 -24.42 -4.49 -17.91
N LEU A 714 -23.68 -3.55 -18.49
CA LEU A 714 -23.92 -3.06 -19.84
C LEU A 714 -23.61 -4.12 -20.91
N SER A 715 -22.68 -5.05 -20.65
CA SER A 715 -22.28 -6.08 -21.62
C SER A 715 -23.38 -7.09 -21.97
N TYR A 716 -24.32 -7.35 -21.05
CA TYR A 716 -25.45 -8.27 -21.27
C TYR A 716 -26.82 -7.60 -21.34
N THR A 717 -26.92 -6.32 -20.97
CA THR A 717 -28.18 -5.55 -21.08
C THR A 717 -28.27 -4.71 -22.36
N THR A 718 -27.13 -4.41 -22.98
CA THR A 718 -27.02 -3.51 -24.16
C THR A 718 -25.99 -4.07 -25.17
N ASN A 719 -25.63 -3.30 -26.22
CA ASN A 719 -24.47 -3.65 -27.07
C ASN A 719 -23.10 -3.35 -26.44
N GLY A 720 -23.08 -2.72 -25.26
CA GLY A 720 -21.88 -2.48 -24.46
C GLY A 720 -21.55 -1.00 -24.27
N VAL A 721 -20.41 -0.78 -23.64
CA VAL A 721 -19.90 0.55 -23.25
C VAL A 721 -19.33 1.28 -24.47
N TYR A 722 -19.71 2.55 -24.65
CA TYR A 722 -19.08 3.48 -25.59
C TYR A 722 -17.85 4.15 -24.96
N GLU A 723 -18.04 4.75 -23.78
CA GLU A 723 -16.97 5.33 -22.96
C GLU A 723 -17.44 5.34 -21.50
N GLY A 724 -16.56 4.92 -20.59
CA GLY A 724 -16.84 4.80 -19.17
C GLY A 724 -15.81 5.52 -18.32
N VAL A 725 -16.25 6.43 -17.45
CA VAL A 725 -15.34 7.18 -16.56
C VAL A 725 -15.72 7.00 -15.10
N ALA A 726 -14.73 6.69 -14.26
CA ALA A 726 -14.83 6.85 -12.82
C ALA A 726 -14.20 8.20 -12.44
N ILE A 727 -14.99 9.17 -11.97
CA ILE A 727 -14.47 10.51 -11.64
C ILE A 727 -13.61 10.52 -10.37
N GLY A 728 -13.79 9.52 -9.51
CA GLY A 728 -13.05 9.34 -8.25
C GLY A 728 -13.92 9.56 -7.01
N GLY A 729 -13.47 8.99 -5.89
CA GLY A 729 -14.16 9.04 -4.59
C GLY A 729 -13.83 10.27 -3.71
N ASP A 730 -12.88 11.10 -4.13
CA ASP A 730 -12.51 12.32 -3.42
C ASP A 730 -13.63 13.38 -3.50
N ARG A 731 -13.68 14.28 -2.51
CA ARG A 731 -14.73 15.30 -2.41
C ARG A 731 -14.76 16.25 -3.62
N TYR A 732 -13.58 16.59 -4.14
CA TYR A 732 -13.40 17.51 -5.27
C TYR A 732 -12.69 16.81 -6.43
N PRO A 733 -13.39 16.00 -7.24
CA PRO A 733 -12.78 15.37 -8.40
C PRO A 733 -12.43 16.44 -9.45
N GLY A 734 -11.33 16.23 -10.17
CA GLY A 734 -10.80 17.15 -11.19
C GLY A 734 -11.75 17.37 -12.38
N THR A 735 -12.64 16.42 -12.63
CA THR A 735 -13.81 16.57 -13.50
C THR A 735 -15.03 15.95 -12.83
N SER A 736 -16.20 16.50 -13.10
CA SER A 736 -17.46 16.17 -12.44
C SER A 736 -18.40 15.38 -13.36
N PHE A 737 -19.53 14.90 -12.83
CA PHE A 737 -20.52 14.17 -13.61
C PHE A 737 -20.98 14.94 -14.85
N ILE A 738 -21.30 16.22 -14.68
CA ILE A 738 -21.79 17.06 -15.78
C ILE A 738 -20.73 17.23 -16.87
N ASP A 739 -19.45 17.34 -16.51
CA ASP A 739 -18.36 17.54 -17.48
C ASP A 739 -18.29 16.36 -18.46
N HIS A 740 -18.43 15.12 -17.99
CA HIS A 740 -18.43 13.95 -18.87
C HIS A 740 -19.77 13.73 -19.60
N LEU A 741 -20.90 13.99 -18.95
CA LEU A 741 -22.22 13.85 -19.60
C LEU A 741 -22.41 14.86 -20.74
N LEU A 742 -21.88 16.08 -20.63
CA LEU A 742 -21.89 17.05 -21.74
C LEU A 742 -21.03 16.58 -22.91
N ARG A 743 -19.88 15.93 -22.66
CA ARG A 743 -19.09 15.30 -23.74
C ARG A 743 -19.87 14.19 -24.41
N TYR A 744 -20.52 13.32 -23.63
CA TYR A 744 -21.31 12.23 -24.17
C TYR A 744 -22.56 12.72 -24.91
N GLU A 745 -23.19 13.80 -24.48
CA GLU A 745 -24.27 14.47 -25.20
C GLU A 745 -23.78 14.99 -26.56
N ALA A 746 -22.62 15.64 -26.60
CA ALA A 746 -22.04 16.19 -27.82
C ALA A 746 -21.55 15.12 -28.82
N ASP A 747 -21.13 13.93 -28.35
CA ASP A 747 -20.63 12.89 -29.25
C ASP A 747 -21.79 12.12 -29.93
N PRO A 748 -21.95 12.18 -31.26
CA PRO A 748 -23.04 11.51 -31.95
C PRO A 748 -23.01 9.98 -31.83
N GLU A 749 -21.86 9.36 -31.56
CA GLU A 749 -21.75 7.90 -31.43
C GLU A 749 -22.26 7.38 -30.07
N CYS A 750 -22.29 8.24 -29.06
CA CYS A 750 -22.91 7.92 -27.77
C CYS A 750 -24.43 8.16 -27.86
N LYS A 751 -25.25 7.15 -27.58
CA LYS A 751 -26.71 7.19 -27.81
C LYS A 751 -27.53 7.19 -26.53
N MET A 752 -26.95 6.72 -25.43
CA MET A 752 -27.60 6.55 -24.13
C MET A 752 -26.60 6.87 -23.02
N LEU A 753 -27.06 7.52 -21.97
CA LEU A 753 -26.24 7.98 -20.85
C LEU A 753 -26.58 7.20 -19.57
N LEU A 754 -25.57 6.89 -18.77
CA LEU A 754 -25.72 6.26 -17.47
C LEU A 754 -24.97 7.05 -16.39
N LEU A 755 -25.68 7.47 -15.35
CA LEU A 755 -25.13 8.18 -14.19
C LEU A 755 -25.28 7.31 -12.94
N LEU A 756 -24.16 6.89 -12.35
CA LEU A 756 -24.14 6.27 -11.02
C LEU A 756 -23.65 7.30 -9.99
N GLY A 757 -24.62 7.96 -9.36
CA GLY A 757 -24.41 8.92 -8.28
C GLY A 757 -24.21 8.25 -6.93
N GLU A 758 -23.99 9.06 -5.90
CA GLU A 758 -23.75 8.58 -4.53
C GLU A 758 -24.27 9.60 -3.51
N VAL A 759 -24.58 9.15 -2.29
CA VAL A 759 -24.83 10.03 -1.14
C VAL A 759 -23.68 11.03 -0.93
N GLY A 760 -24.01 12.25 -0.49
CA GLY A 760 -23.04 13.31 -0.23
C GLY A 760 -22.75 14.21 -1.44
N GLY A 761 -22.63 15.52 -1.19
CA GLY A 761 -22.44 16.55 -2.22
C GLY A 761 -23.66 16.74 -3.15
N ASN A 762 -23.57 17.73 -4.06
CA ASN A 762 -24.69 18.17 -4.89
C ASN A 762 -24.41 18.10 -6.42
N GLU A 763 -23.41 17.32 -6.85
CA GLU A 763 -22.99 17.27 -8.25
C GLU A 763 -24.09 16.77 -9.20
N GLU A 764 -24.94 15.84 -8.74
CA GLU A 764 -26.06 15.32 -9.54
C GLU A 764 -27.08 16.42 -9.90
N TYR A 765 -27.25 17.45 -9.05
CA TYR A 765 -28.16 18.56 -9.32
C TYR A 765 -27.71 19.44 -10.49
N ARG A 766 -26.39 19.52 -10.76
CA ARG A 766 -25.88 20.22 -11.95
C ARG A 766 -26.31 19.51 -13.24
N VAL A 767 -26.41 18.19 -13.20
CA VAL A 767 -26.94 17.38 -14.31
C VAL A 767 -28.45 17.54 -14.42
N ILE A 768 -29.16 17.53 -13.29
CA ILE A 768 -30.61 17.78 -13.25
C ILE A 768 -30.95 19.11 -13.94
N GLU A 769 -30.21 20.16 -13.62
CA GLU A 769 -30.44 21.48 -14.21
C GLU A 769 -30.17 21.49 -15.72
N ALA A 770 -29.09 20.84 -16.18
CA ALA A 770 -28.80 20.71 -17.61
C ALA A 770 -29.90 19.95 -18.39
N VAL A 771 -30.54 18.93 -17.77
CA VAL A 771 -31.68 18.23 -18.36
C VAL A 771 -32.92 19.12 -18.40
N LYS A 772 -33.24 19.83 -17.31
CA LYS A 772 -34.38 20.76 -17.25
C LYS A 772 -34.26 21.88 -18.28
N GLN A 773 -33.06 22.38 -18.52
CA GLN A 773 -32.76 23.42 -19.52
C GLN A 773 -32.74 22.87 -20.96
N GLY A 774 -32.89 21.56 -21.16
CA GLY A 774 -32.83 20.93 -22.47
C GLY A 774 -31.44 20.92 -23.10
N ILE A 775 -30.38 21.11 -22.30
CA ILE A 775 -28.98 21.03 -22.74
C ILE A 775 -28.61 19.55 -22.99
N ILE A 776 -29.00 18.65 -22.09
CA ILE A 776 -28.85 17.21 -22.30
C ILE A 776 -30.20 16.63 -22.76
N LYS A 777 -30.22 16.04 -23.95
CA LYS A 777 -31.44 15.52 -24.59
C LYS A 777 -31.44 14.00 -24.74
N LYS A 778 -30.27 13.35 -24.71
CA LYS A 778 -30.18 11.89 -24.74
C LYS A 778 -30.80 11.28 -23.48
N PRO A 779 -31.39 10.08 -23.58
CA PRO A 779 -31.96 9.40 -22.42
C PRO A 779 -30.86 9.11 -21.39
N ILE A 780 -31.11 9.52 -20.14
CA ILE A 780 -30.24 9.24 -19.00
C ILE A 780 -30.93 8.23 -18.09
N VAL A 781 -30.29 7.08 -17.89
CA VAL A 781 -30.60 6.19 -16.77
C VAL A 781 -29.72 6.60 -15.60
N ALA A 782 -30.29 6.79 -14.41
CA ALA A 782 -29.53 7.25 -13.26
C ALA A 782 -29.95 6.59 -11.96
N TRP A 783 -28.98 6.37 -11.07
CA TRP A 783 -29.21 5.90 -9.71
C TRP A 783 -28.15 6.47 -8.77
N ALA A 784 -28.58 7.04 -7.65
CA ALA A 784 -27.71 7.41 -6.54
C ALA A 784 -27.73 6.32 -5.47
N ILE A 785 -26.56 5.76 -5.15
CA ILE A 785 -26.39 4.75 -4.08
C ILE A 785 -26.28 5.41 -2.70
N GLY A 786 -26.61 4.69 -1.63
CA GLY A 786 -26.57 5.18 -0.24
C GLY A 786 -27.94 5.49 0.35
N THR A 787 -28.98 4.84 -0.16
CA THR A 787 -30.37 4.97 0.33
C THR A 787 -30.55 4.41 1.74
N CYS A 788 -29.65 3.53 2.22
CA CYS A 788 -29.64 3.03 3.59
C CYS A 788 -29.30 4.10 4.64
N ALA A 789 -28.66 5.21 4.26
CA ALA A 789 -28.16 6.22 5.20
C ALA A 789 -29.26 6.79 6.11
N LYS A 790 -30.48 6.98 5.60
CA LYS A 790 -31.63 7.46 6.39
C LYS A 790 -32.10 6.50 7.48
N MET A 791 -31.74 5.22 7.37
CA MET A 791 -32.16 4.18 8.30
C MET A 791 -31.21 4.05 9.50
N PHE A 792 -30.05 4.69 9.46
CA PHE A 792 -29.12 4.72 10.57
C PHE A 792 -29.50 5.80 11.59
N THR A 793 -29.32 5.49 12.88
CA THR A 793 -29.63 6.40 14.00
C THR A 793 -28.59 7.50 14.18
N SER A 794 -27.37 7.28 13.68
CA SER A 794 -26.26 8.23 13.69
C SER A 794 -25.72 8.45 12.28
N GLU A 795 -25.04 9.58 12.07
CA GLU A 795 -24.36 9.88 10.81
C GLU A 795 -23.25 8.85 10.56
N VAL A 796 -23.32 8.16 9.42
CA VAL A 796 -22.32 7.19 8.98
C VAL A 796 -21.54 7.77 7.80
N GLN A 797 -20.25 7.99 8.00
CA GLN A 797 -19.32 8.26 6.90
C GLN A 797 -19.05 6.95 6.14
N PHE A 798 -19.44 6.90 4.87
CA PHE A 798 -19.13 5.77 3.99
C PHE A 798 -17.67 5.83 3.52
N GLY A 799 -17.20 4.77 2.85
CA GLY A 799 -15.77 4.58 2.53
C GLY A 799 -15.13 5.70 1.71
N HIS A 800 -15.81 6.22 0.68
CA HIS A 800 -15.30 7.33 -0.11
C HIS A 800 -15.32 8.65 0.69
N ALA A 801 -14.33 9.51 0.44
CA ALA A 801 -14.15 10.76 1.18
C ALA A 801 -15.39 11.67 1.14
N GLY A 802 -16.02 11.78 -0.04
CA GLY A 802 -17.19 12.62 -0.27
C GLY A 802 -18.53 12.02 0.15
N SER A 803 -18.57 10.79 0.65
CA SER A 803 -19.83 10.06 0.88
C SER A 803 -20.39 10.27 2.28
N MET A 804 -20.75 11.51 2.56
CA MET A 804 -21.43 11.95 3.79
C MET A 804 -22.41 13.06 3.44
N ALA A 805 -23.67 12.91 3.84
CA ALA A 805 -24.70 13.93 3.63
C ALA A 805 -24.75 14.90 4.81
N ASN A 806 -24.55 16.19 4.55
CA ASN A 806 -24.68 17.24 5.56
C ASN A 806 -26.08 17.89 5.57
N SER A 807 -26.92 17.57 4.58
CA SER A 807 -28.26 18.12 4.38
C SER A 807 -29.17 17.10 3.69
N ASP A 808 -30.51 17.30 3.72
CA ASP A 808 -31.46 16.40 3.05
C ASP A 808 -31.22 16.33 1.53
N MET A 809 -30.82 17.45 0.91
CA MET A 809 -30.50 17.51 -0.53
C MET A 809 -29.34 16.58 -0.91
N GLU A 810 -28.40 16.35 0.00
CA GLU A 810 -27.24 15.47 -0.22
C GLU A 810 -27.57 13.98 -0.06
N THR A 811 -28.79 13.63 0.38
CA THR A 811 -29.21 12.23 0.53
C THR A 811 -29.44 11.56 -0.83
N ALA A 812 -29.10 10.28 -0.94
CA ALA A 812 -29.31 9.52 -2.17
C ALA A 812 -30.79 9.49 -2.59
N ASP A 813 -31.72 9.37 -1.63
CA ASP A 813 -33.15 9.37 -1.90
C ASP A 813 -33.66 10.71 -2.46
N ALA A 814 -33.21 11.84 -1.89
CA ALA A 814 -33.60 13.16 -2.40
C ALA A 814 -33.10 13.35 -3.84
N LYS A 815 -31.84 12.95 -4.12
CA LYS A 815 -31.27 12.97 -5.47
C LYS A 815 -32.05 12.09 -6.44
N ASN A 816 -32.38 10.85 -6.06
CA ASN A 816 -33.16 9.94 -6.91
C ASN A 816 -34.55 10.51 -7.23
N ARG A 817 -35.26 11.08 -6.24
CA ARG A 817 -36.53 11.77 -6.47
C ARG A 817 -36.38 12.98 -7.40
N ALA A 818 -35.34 13.80 -7.19
CA ALA A 818 -35.08 14.98 -7.99
C ALA A 818 -34.72 14.64 -9.45
N MET A 819 -33.90 13.61 -9.66
CA MET A 819 -33.57 13.09 -11.00
C MET A 819 -34.83 12.58 -11.70
N ARG A 820 -35.67 11.78 -11.02
CA ARG A 820 -36.94 11.29 -11.58
C ARG A 820 -37.87 12.43 -11.98
N ALA A 821 -38.03 13.44 -11.13
CA ALA A 821 -38.86 14.61 -11.41
C ALA A 821 -38.33 15.46 -12.58
N ALA A 822 -37.02 15.43 -12.84
CA ALA A 822 -36.40 16.14 -13.96
C ALA A 822 -36.46 15.38 -15.30
N GLY A 823 -36.98 14.15 -15.34
CA GLY A 823 -37.12 13.35 -16.56
C GLY A 823 -36.06 12.27 -16.76
N PHE A 824 -35.23 11.99 -15.76
CA PHE A 824 -34.31 10.85 -15.79
C PHE A 824 -35.08 9.55 -15.63
N ILE A 825 -34.55 8.47 -16.19
CA ILE A 825 -35.07 7.12 -15.98
C ILE A 825 -34.38 6.54 -14.74
N VAL A 826 -35.09 6.52 -13.61
CA VAL A 826 -34.55 6.12 -12.30
C VAL A 826 -35.24 4.82 -11.84
N PRO A 827 -34.50 3.70 -11.67
CA PRO A 827 -35.07 2.45 -11.15
C PRO A 827 -35.53 2.61 -9.69
N ASP A 828 -36.28 1.64 -9.17
CA ASP A 828 -36.74 1.67 -7.77
C ASP A 828 -35.66 1.20 -6.79
N THR A 829 -34.87 0.20 -7.17
CA THR A 829 -33.65 -0.18 -6.47
C THR A 829 -32.47 -0.39 -7.43
N PHE A 830 -31.27 -0.55 -6.89
CA PHE A 830 -30.09 -0.87 -7.71
C PHE A 830 -30.24 -2.22 -8.43
N GLU A 831 -30.96 -3.18 -7.83
CA GLU A 831 -31.25 -4.49 -8.42
C GLU A 831 -32.04 -4.38 -9.73
N ASP A 832 -32.88 -3.35 -9.88
CA ASP A 832 -33.73 -3.15 -11.07
C ASP A 832 -33.00 -2.40 -12.20
N LEU A 833 -31.76 -1.95 -11.95
CA LEU A 833 -30.95 -1.22 -12.92
C LEU A 833 -30.71 -2.00 -14.23
N PRO A 834 -30.35 -3.30 -14.23
CA PRO A 834 -30.13 -4.05 -15.46
C PRO A 834 -31.37 -4.10 -16.37
N GLU A 835 -32.54 -4.30 -15.77
CA GLU A 835 -33.80 -4.45 -16.51
C GLU A 835 -34.26 -3.11 -17.08
N THR A 836 -34.07 -2.04 -16.30
CA THR A 836 -34.30 -0.67 -16.75
C THR A 836 -33.39 -0.32 -17.93
N LEU A 837 -32.09 -0.65 -17.86
CA LEU A 837 -31.14 -0.42 -18.96
C LEU A 837 -31.54 -1.17 -20.23
N LYS A 838 -31.90 -2.45 -20.09
CA LYS A 838 -32.32 -3.30 -21.22
C LYS A 838 -33.57 -2.77 -21.90
N ALA A 839 -34.56 -2.28 -21.13
CA ALA A 839 -35.79 -1.70 -21.67
C ALA A 839 -35.52 -0.44 -22.50
N VAL A 840 -34.71 0.49 -21.96
CA VAL A 840 -34.36 1.74 -22.66
C VAL A 840 -33.54 1.47 -23.92
N TYR A 841 -32.55 0.58 -23.83
CA TYR A 841 -31.76 0.16 -24.97
C TYR A 841 -32.62 -0.45 -26.09
N SER A 842 -33.51 -1.39 -25.75
CA SER A 842 -34.41 -2.03 -26.71
C SER A 842 -35.33 -1.02 -27.40
N GLN A 843 -35.81 -0.01 -26.65
CA GLN A 843 -36.59 1.08 -27.21
C GLN A 843 -35.79 1.89 -28.24
N LEU A 844 -34.53 2.23 -27.94
CA LEU A 844 -33.66 2.97 -28.86
C LEU A 844 -33.31 2.17 -30.12
N VAL A 845 -33.14 0.86 -30.00
CA VAL A 845 -32.97 -0.05 -31.16
C VAL A 845 -34.24 -0.07 -32.02
N SER A 846 -35.42 -0.22 -31.40
CA SER A 846 -36.70 -0.23 -32.14
C SER A 846 -36.98 1.08 -32.89
N LYS A 847 -36.48 2.21 -32.37
CA LYS A 847 -36.58 3.54 -33.01
C LYS A 847 -35.50 3.78 -34.07
N GLY A 848 -34.58 2.84 -34.30
CA GLY A 848 -33.46 3.00 -35.24
C GLY A 848 -32.38 3.98 -34.77
N VAL A 849 -32.41 4.46 -33.52
CA VAL A 849 -31.38 5.36 -32.96
C VAL A 849 -30.07 4.61 -32.72
N ILE A 850 -30.18 3.35 -32.29
CA ILE A 850 -29.07 2.42 -32.17
C ILE A 850 -29.23 1.34 -33.22
N VAL A 851 -28.20 1.17 -34.05
CA VAL A 851 -28.08 0.05 -34.98
C VAL A 851 -26.94 -0.84 -34.48
N PRO A 852 -27.24 -2.01 -33.87
CA PRO A 852 -26.21 -2.92 -33.39
C PRO A 852 -25.28 -3.35 -34.54
N LYS A 853 -23.97 -3.23 -34.32
CA LYS A 853 -22.96 -3.70 -35.26
C LYS A 853 -22.71 -5.19 -35.05
N THR A 854 -22.28 -5.88 -36.11
CA THR A 854 -21.83 -7.28 -36.02
C THR A 854 -20.66 -7.40 -35.06
N GLU A 855 -20.69 -8.42 -34.20
CA GLU A 855 -19.61 -8.71 -33.26
C GLU A 855 -18.36 -9.19 -34.02
N ILE A 856 -17.19 -8.65 -33.66
CA ILE A 856 -15.91 -9.02 -34.24
C ILE A 856 -15.12 -9.74 -33.17
N GLU A 857 -14.55 -10.91 -33.47
CA GLU A 857 -13.71 -11.60 -32.51
C GLU A 857 -12.38 -10.85 -32.31
N PRO A 858 -11.96 -10.61 -31.06
CA PRO A 858 -10.70 -9.94 -30.78
C PRO A 858 -9.52 -10.87 -31.11
N PRO A 859 -8.34 -10.30 -31.46
CA PRO A 859 -7.11 -11.07 -31.61
C PRO A 859 -6.82 -11.93 -30.36
N GLN A 860 -6.45 -13.19 -30.57
CA GLN A 860 -6.10 -14.08 -29.46
C GLN A 860 -4.73 -13.72 -28.89
N ILE A 861 -4.68 -13.49 -27.58
CA ILE A 861 -3.45 -13.27 -26.82
C ILE A 861 -3.17 -14.55 -26.02
N PRO A 862 -1.95 -15.11 -26.07
CA PRO A 862 -1.60 -16.28 -25.28
C PRO A 862 -1.79 -16.03 -23.78
N MET A 863 -2.17 -17.09 -23.07
CA MET A 863 -2.25 -17.03 -21.62
C MET A 863 -0.85 -16.86 -21.01
N ASP A 864 -0.71 -15.95 -20.04
CA ASP A 864 0.54 -15.78 -19.28
C ASP A 864 0.96 -17.11 -18.62
N TYR A 865 2.26 -17.40 -18.68
CA TYR A 865 2.81 -18.65 -18.14
C TYR A 865 2.52 -18.82 -16.64
N ASN A 866 2.66 -17.76 -15.84
CA ASN A 866 2.41 -17.86 -14.39
C ASN A 866 0.94 -18.15 -14.14
N TRP A 867 0.04 -17.58 -14.95
CA TRP A 867 -1.38 -17.83 -14.86
C TRP A 867 -1.75 -19.27 -15.24
N ALA A 868 -1.27 -19.75 -16.39
CA ALA A 868 -1.49 -21.12 -16.83
C ALA A 868 -0.92 -22.15 -15.83
N SER A 869 0.24 -21.86 -15.25
CA SER A 869 0.87 -22.69 -14.22
C SER A 869 0.04 -22.73 -12.93
N LYS A 870 -0.45 -21.58 -12.45
CA LYS A 870 -1.34 -21.50 -11.26
C LYS A 870 -2.66 -22.24 -11.45
N LEU A 871 -3.23 -22.20 -12.66
CA LEU A 871 -4.43 -22.97 -12.99
C LEU A 871 -4.17 -24.47 -13.18
N GLY A 872 -2.89 -24.89 -13.20
CA GLY A 872 -2.50 -26.28 -13.41
C GLY A 872 -2.68 -26.76 -14.86
N LEU A 873 -2.84 -25.84 -15.81
CA LEU A 873 -3.01 -26.13 -17.24
C LEU A 873 -1.70 -26.55 -17.90
N ILE A 874 -0.57 -26.08 -17.37
CA ILE A 874 0.77 -26.41 -17.84
C ILE A 874 1.64 -26.89 -16.69
N ARG A 875 2.62 -27.75 -17.01
CA ARG A 875 3.66 -28.17 -16.08
C ARG A 875 5.01 -27.92 -16.75
N LYS A 876 5.88 -27.17 -16.06
CA LYS A 876 7.28 -27.02 -16.46
C LYS A 876 8.15 -27.68 -15.39
N PRO A 877 9.06 -28.58 -15.76
CA PRO A 877 10.01 -29.13 -14.80
C PRO A 877 10.87 -28.00 -14.21
N ALA A 878 11.11 -28.05 -12.91
CA ALA A 878 12.02 -27.12 -12.27
C ALA A 878 13.44 -27.33 -12.83
N ALA A 879 14.08 -26.26 -13.29
CA ALA A 879 15.44 -26.32 -13.81
C ALA A 879 16.49 -26.48 -12.71
N PHE A 880 16.13 -26.14 -11.47
CA PHE A 880 17.00 -26.14 -10.31
C PHE A 880 16.32 -26.81 -9.13
N ILE A 881 17.11 -27.53 -8.33
CA ILE A 881 16.71 -28.11 -7.06
C ILE A 881 17.65 -27.55 -6.00
N SER A 882 17.10 -26.87 -4.99
CA SER A 882 17.82 -26.42 -3.80
C SER A 882 17.16 -27.02 -2.58
N THR A 883 17.96 -27.52 -1.63
CA THR A 883 17.48 -28.21 -0.43
C THR A 883 18.09 -27.67 0.87
N ILE A 884 18.85 -26.58 0.82
CA ILE A 884 19.60 -26.05 1.98
C ILE A 884 18.87 -24.92 2.68
N SER A 885 18.09 -24.12 1.95
CA SER A 885 17.32 -23.00 2.48
C SER A 885 16.03 -22.78 1.70
N ASP A 886 15.01 -22.22 2.36
CA ASP A 886 13.78 -21.75 1.71
C ASP A 886 13.41 -20.36 2.27
N GLU A 887 13.46 -19.36 1.41
CA GLU A 887 13.17 -17.95 1.71
C GLU A 887 11.76 -17.51 1.26
N ARG A 888 11.00 -18.40 0.61
CA ARG A 888 9.71 -18.05 0.00
C ARG A 888 8.56 -18.00 1.01
N GLY A 889 8.76 -18.60 2.18
CA GLY A 889 7.78 -18.65 3.27
C GLY A 889 7.66 -17.34 4.05
N GLN A 890 6.88 -17.37 5.15
CA GLN A 890 6.75 -16.23 6.07
C GLN A 890 8.06 -15.94 6.82
N GLU A 891 8.88 -16.97 7.03
CA GLU A 891 10.20 -16.88 7.66
C GLU A 891 11.22 -17.67 6.82
N LEU A 892 12.46 -17.21 6.83
CA LEU A 892 13.60 -17.95 6.26
C LEU A 892 13.77 -19.28 7.00
N MET A 893 13.97 -20.35 6.25
CA MET A 893 14.26 -21.69 6.80
C MET A 893 15.64 -22.18 6.37
N TYR A 894 16.41 -22.74 7.29
CA TYR A 894 17.66 -23.46 7.02
C TYR A 894 17.43 -24.96 7.24
N ALA A 895 17.49 -25.74 6.17
CA ALA A 895 17.21 -27.18 6.16
C ALA A 895 15.94 -27.57 6.95
N GLY A 896 14.88 -26.77 6.82
CA GLY A 896 13.60 -26.99 7.51
C GLY A 896 13.49 -26.43 8.93
N MET A 897 14.54 -25.80 9.47
CA MET A 897 14.50 -25.08 10.74
C MET A 897 14.25 -23.58 10.47
N ARG A 898 13.23 -22.99 11.12
CA ARG A 898 12.96 -21.55 10.99
C ARG A 898 14.10 -20.74 11.59
N ILE A 899 14.41 -19.60 10.99
CA ILE A 899 15.45 -18.70 11.49
C ILE A 899 15.20 -18.27 12.94
N SER A 900 13.93 -18.08 13.32
CA SER A 900 13.52 -17.79 14.70
C SER A 900 13.92 -18.91 15.68
N ASP A 901 13.70 -20.16 15.29
CA ASP A 901 14.10 -21.33 16.08
C ASP A 901 15.63 -21.48 16.14
N VAL A 902 16.37 -21.13 15.08
CA VAL A 902 17.85 -21.17 15.06
C VAL A 902 18.45 -20.26 16.15
N PHE A 903 17.90 -19.07 16.33
CA PHE A 903 18.34 -18.16 17.40
C PHE A 903 17.80 -18.58 18.77
N LYS A 904 16.54 -19.03 18.85
CA LYS A 904 15.92 -19.49 20.10
C LYS A 904 16.69 -20.66 20.73
N ASP A 905 17.20 -21.56 19.90
CA ASP A 905 17.92 -22.77 20.33
C ASP A 905 19.44 -22.55 20.43
N GLU A 906 19.93 -21.31 20.30
CA GLU A 906 21.36 -20.94 20.40
C GLU A 906 22.30 -21.79 19.52
N ILE A 907 21.85 -22.10 18.30
CA ILE A 907 22.50 -23.06 17.40
C ILE A 907 23.96 -22.68 17.02
N GLY A 908 24.29 -21.38 17.02
CA GLY A 908 25.65 -20.89 16.72
C GLY A 908 26.06 -21.03 15.24
N ILE A 909 27.26 -20.53 14.89
CA ILE A 909 27.75 -20.55 13.50
C ILE A 909 28.05 -21.99 13.06
N GLY A 910 28.63 -22.80 13.96
CA GLY A 910 28.89 -24.21 13.67
C GLY A 910 27.62 -25.02 13.40
N GLY A 911 26.54 -24.73 14.14
CA GLY A 911 25.24 -25.34 13.91
C GLY A 911 24.53 -24.83 12.64
N VAL A 912 24.70 -23.56 12.27
CA VAL A 912 24.20 -23.05 10.98
C VAL A 912 24.94 -23.70 9.80
N ILE A 913 26.27 -23.85 9.88
CA ILE A 913 27.05 -24.60 8.89
C ILE A 913 26.54 -26.04 8.81
N SER A 914 26.26 -26.66 9.95
CA SER A 914 25.67 -27.99 10.01
C SER A 914 24.34 -28.09 9.26
N LEU A 915 23.43 -27.14 9.45
CA LEU A 915 22.15 -27.12 8.74
C LEU A 915 22.34 -26.88 7.24
N LEU A 916 23.20 -25.95 6.84
CA LEU A 916 23.34 -25.58 5.43
C LEU A 916 24.15 -26.59 4.62
N TRP A 917 25.26 -27.11 5.16
CA TRP A 917 26.17 -28.00 4.43
C TRP A 917 25.75 -29.46 4.56
N PHE A 918 25.34 -29.85 5.77
CA PHE A 918 25.02 -31.24 6.08
C PHE A 918 23.52 -31.51 6.12
N LYS A 919 22.65 -30.48 6.13
CA LYS A 919 21.18 -30.63 6.25
C LYS A 919 20.76 -31.39 7.50
N ARG A 920 21.57 -31.31 8.55
CA ARG A 920 21.36 -31.97 9.85
C ARG A 920 21.59 -30.97 10.96
N ARG A 921 20.92 -31.18 12.09
CA ARG A 921 21.27 -30.53 13.35
C ARG A 921 22.30 -31.42 14.06
N LEU A 922 23.58 -31.13 13.88
CA LEU A 922 24.64 -31.87 14.54
C LEU A 922 24.64 -31.64 16.08
N PRO A 923 25.20 -32.58 16.86
CA PRO A 923 25.39 -32.38 18.29
C PRO A 923 26.19 -31.11 18.61
N ALA A 924 25.93 -30.52 19.79
CA ALA A 924 26.55 -29.25 20.18
C ALA A 924 28.09 -29.27 20.15
N TYR A 925 28.71 -30.38 20.55
CA TYR A 925 30.17 -30.53 20.51
C TYR A 925 30.72 -30.52 19.07
N ALA A 926 29.96 -31.03 18.09
CA ALA A 926 30.34 -31.04 16.69
C ALA A 926 30.23 -29.64 16.09
N GLY A 927 29.18 -28.89 16.44
CA GLY A 927 29.09 -27.46 16.10
C GLY A 927 30.26 -26.66 16.69
N LYS A 928 30.61 -26.90 17.96
CA LYS A 928 31.75 -26.24 18.62
C LYS A 928 33.09 -26.62 18.00
N PHE A 929 33.26 -27.87 17.58
CA PHE A 929 34.45 -28.31 16.85
C PHE A 929 34.58 -27.56 15.51
N ILE A 930 33.49 -27.43 14.75
CA ILE A 930 33.48 -26.67 13.49
C ILE A 930 33.88 -25.22 13.73
N GLU A 931 33.33 -24.57 14.76
CA GLU A 931 33.73 -23.19 15.13
C GLU A 931 35.21 -23.09 15.49
N MET A 932 35.74 -24.07 16.23
CA MET A 932 37.16 -24.13 16.59
C MET A 932 38.04 -24.28 15.33
N VAL A 933 37.64 -25.09 14.34
CA VAL A 933 38.37 -25.22 13.07
C VAL A 933 38.45 -23.87 12.34
N LEU A 934 37.35 -23.11 12.29
CA LEU A 934 37.36 -21.78 11.66
C LEU A 934 38.30 -20.81 12.37
N GLN A 935 38.36 -20.85 13.70
CA GLN A 935 39.26 -20.02 14.49
C GLN A 935 40.74 -20.37 14.25
N LEU A 936 41.07 -21.66 14.22
CA LEU A 936 42.45 -22.12 14.03
C LEU A 936 42.97 -21.90 12.61
N THR A 937 42.07 -21.85 11.63
CA THR A 937 42.39 -21.62 10.21
C THR A 937 42.21 -20.16 9.77
N ALA A 938 41.83 -19.26 10.67
CA ALA A 938 41.48 -17.88 10.35
C ALA A 938 42.58 -17.12 9.60
N ASP A 939 43.82 -17.16 10.11
CA ASP A 939 44.98 -16.54 9.45
C ASP A 939 46.31 -17.25 9.78
N HIS A 940 47.35 -17.02 8.97
CA HIS A 940 48.70 -17.56 9.17
C HIS A 940 49.79 -16.58 8.71
N GLY A 941 49.48 -15.28 8.74
CA GLY A 941 50.38 -14.21 8.36
C GLY A 941 50.46 -13.93 6.85
N PRO A 942 51.10 -12.80 6.48
CA PRO A 942 51.00 -12.24 5.13
C PRO A 942 51.83 -12.95 4.06
N ALA A 943 52.72 -13.87 4.46
CA ALA A 943 53.69 -14.51 3.56
C ALA A 943 53.11 -15.72 2.80
N VAL A 944 51.94 -16.21 3.21
CA VAL A 944 51.28 -17.31 2.49
C VAL A 944 50.67 -16.81 1.19
N SER A 945 50.65 -17.65 0.16
CA SER A 945 50.26 -17.27 -1.21
C SER A 945 48.95 -16.49 -1.28
N GLY A 946 47.91 -16.93 -0.56
CA GLY A 946 46.61 -16.23 -0.58
C GLY A 946 46.60 -14.89 0.13
N ALA A 947 47.32 -14.75 1.26
CA ALA A 947 47.42 -13.48 1.97
C ALA A 947 48.23 -12.46 1.14
N MET A 948 49.35 -12.90 0.56
CA MET A 948 50.17 -12.07 -0.33
C MET A 948 49.37 -11.57 -1.54
N ASN A 949 48.61 -12.45 -2.21
CA ASN A 949 47.77 -12.06 -3.34
C ASN A 949 46.67 -11.07 -2.94
N THR A 950 46.05 -11.29 -1.77
CA THR A 950 45.04 -10.36 -1.23
C THR A 950 45.64 -8.97 -0.99
N ILE A 951 46.83 -8.92 -0.37
CA ILE A 951 47.57 -7.70 -0.07
C ILE A 951 47.96 -6.96 -1.36
N ILE A 952 48.57 -7.65 -2.33
CA ILE A 952 48.98 -7.06 -3.60
C ILE A 952 47.76 -6.47 -4.33
N THR A 953 46.65 -7.21 -4.36
CA THR A 953 45.42 -6.76 -5.02
C THR A 953 44.78 -5.57 -4.31
N ALA A 954 44.80 -5.55 -2.96
CA ALA A 954 44.32 -4.42 -2.16
C ALA A 954 45.15 -3.15 -2.40
N ARG A 955 46.48 -3.30 -2.45
CA ARG A 955 47.45 -2.25 -2.78
C ARG A 955 47.33 -1.76 -4.21
N ALA A 956 46.84 -2.59 -5.13
CA ALA A 956 46.50 -2.19 -6.49
C ALA A 956 45.19 -1.39 -6.61
N GLY A 957 44.59 -0.99 -5.47
CA GLY A 957 43.41 -0.13 -5.45
C GLY A 957 42.09 -0.86 -5.64
N LYS A 958 42.09 -2.20 -5.66
CA LYS A 958 40.86 -3.00 -5.79
C LYS A 958 40.00 -2.97 -4.53
N ASP A 959 38.75 -3.39 -4.68
CA ASP A 959 37.75 -3.54 -3.62
C ASP A 959 37.93 -4.85 -2.84
N LEU A 960 37.20 -4.97 -1.72
CA LEU A 960 37.29 -6.08 -0.79
C LEU A 960 37.05 -7.44 -1.45
N ILE A 961 36.04 -7.54 -2.33
CA ILE A 961 35.66 -8.80 -2.96
C ILE A 961 36.74 -9.22 -3.95
N SER A 962 37.17 -8.30 -4.81
CA SER A 962 38.26 -8.57 -5.77
C SER A 962 39.55 -9.03 -5.07
N SER A 963 39.94 -8.36 -3.99
CA SER A 963 41.14 -8.72 -3.22
C SER A 963 41.00 -10.05 -2.51
N LEU A 964 39.88 -10.30 -1.85
CA LEU A 964 39.61 -11.59 -1.19
C LEU A 964 39.65 -12.74 -2.20
N VAL A 965 38.94 -12.61 -3.33
CA VAL A 965 38.90 -13.64 -4.37
C VAL A 965 40.28 -13.91 -4.96
N ALA A 966 41.09 -12.88 -5.19
CA ALA A 966 42.47 -13.05 -5.65
C ALA A 966 43.32 -13.90 -4.68
N GLY A 967 43.09 -13.76 -3.38
CA GLY A 967 43.69 -14.62 -2.36
C GLY A 967 43.10 -16.03 -2.35
N LEU A 968 41.77 -16.17 -2.37
CA LEU A 968 41.07 -17.46 -2.31
C LEU A 968 41.37 -18.34 -3.52
N LEU A 969 41.57 -17.78 -4.71
CA LEU A 969 41.96 -18.51 -5.92
C LEU A 969 43.34 -19.17 -5.84
N THR A 970 44.14 -18.86 -4.82
CA THR A 970 45.39 -19.58 -4.54
C THR A 970 45.17 -20.86 -3.74
N ILE A 971 44.00 -21.04 -3.12
CA ILE A 971 43.68 -22.22 -2.32
C ILE A 971 43.39 -23.40 -3.26
N GLY A 972 44.09 -24.51 -3.05
CA GLY A 972 44.03 -25.73 -3.85
C GLY A 972 45.09 -26.74 -3.38
N ASP A 973 45.50 -27.66 -4.25
CA ASP A 973 46.34 -28.82 -3.88
C ASP A 973 47.65 -28.45 -3.16
N ARG A 974 48.28 -27.32 -3.50
CA ARG A 974 49.55 -26.88 -2.90
C ARG A 974 49.40 -25.96 -1.70
N PHE A 975 48.28 -25.24 -1.58
CA PHE A 975 48.01 -24.29 -0.51
C PHE A 975 46.59 -24.52 0.01
N GLY A 976 46.45 -25.11 1.20
CA GLY A 976 45.15 -25.46 1.80
C GLY A 976 44.66 -26.88 1.53
N GLY A 977 45.14 -27.57 0.49
CA GLY A 977 44.75 -28.96 0.17
C GLY A 977 45.29 -30.05 1.10
N ALA A 978 46.06 -29.69 2.13
CA ALA A 978 46.65 -30.64 3.07
C ALA A 978 45.61 -31.35 3.96
N LEU A 979 44.46 -30.69 4.24
CA LEU A 979 43.39 -31.26 5.07
C LEU A 979 42.71 -32.45 4.38
N ASP A 980 42.23 -32.28 3.15
CA ASP A 980 41.58 -33.35 2.38
C ASP A 980 42.57 -34.51 2.11
N GLY A 981 43.82 -34.20 1.78
CA GLY A 981 44.86 -35.21 1.56
C GLY A 981 45.17 -36.03 2.82
N ALA A 982 45.22 -35.38 3.99
CA ALA A 982 45.43 -36.07 5.26
C ALA A 982 44.22 -36.93 5.65
N ALA A 983 43.01 -36.40 5.52
CA ALA A 983 41.77 -37.13 5.80
C ALA A 983 41.67 -38.41 4.96
N ALA A 984 41.95 -38.32 3.67
CA ALA A 984 41.89 -39.46 2.75
C ALA A 984 42.91 -40.55 3.11
N GLU A 985 44.17 -40.18 3.35
CA GLU A 985 45.24 -41.15 3.59
C GLU A 985 45.17 -41.78 4.99
N PHE A 986 44.82 -41.02 6.04
CA PHE A 986 44.61 -41.60 7.37
C PHE A 986 43.39 -42.52 7.40
N SER A 987 42.27 -42.13 6.79
CA SER A 987 41.07 -42.99 6.69
C SER A 987 41.37 -44.27 5.92
N LYS A 988 42.11 -44.18 4.80
CA LYS A 988 42.51 -45.35 4.00
C LYS A 988 43.44 -46.28 4.79
N GLY A 989 44.42 -45.70 5.50
CA GLY A 989 45.33 -46.46 6.35
C GLY A 989 44.57 -47.27 7.40
N LEU A 990 43.69 -46.60 8.16
CA LEU A 990 42.87 -47.23 9.18
C LEU A 990 41.92 -48.29 8.60
N ASN A 991 41.18 -47.97 7.54
CA ASN A 991 40.17 -48.87 6.96
C ASN A 991 40.79 -50.09 6.26
N SER A 992 42.06 -50.00 5.82
CA SER A 992 42.78 -51.15 5.26
C SER A 992 43.18 -52.19 6.32
N GLY A 993 43.05 -51.88 7.62
CA GLY A 993 43.53 -52.71 8.72
C GLY A 993 45.04 -52.71 8.89
N SER A 994 45.78 -51.85 8.18
CA SER A 994 47.23 -51.72 8.30
C SER A 994 47.61 -51.18 9.68
N THR A 995 48.67 -51.70 10.27
CA THR A 995 49.28 -51.05 11.45
C THR A 995 49.89 -49.70 11.06
N PRO A 996 50.03 -48.73 12.00
CA PRO A 996 50.67 -47.44 11.71
C PRO A 996 52.06 -47.57 11.07
N ARG A 997 52.83 -48.60 11.45
CA ARG A 997 54.15 -48.87 10.88
C ARG A 997 54.06 -49.32 9.42
N GLU A 998 53.18 -50.27 9.12
CA GLU A 998 52.94 -50.76 7.74
C GLU A 998 52.45 -49.63 6.83
N PHE A 999 51.59 -48.75 7.33
CA PHE A 999 51.13 -47.58 6.60
C PHE A 999 52.28 -46.64 6.24
N VAL A 1000 53.14 -46.28 7.21
CA VAL A 1000 54.32 -45.43 6.98
C VAL A 1000 55.27 -46.06 5.96
N ASP A 1001 55.52 -47.36 6.07
CA ASP A 1001 56.40 -48.09 5.15
C ASP A 1001 55.80 -48.17 3.73
N SER A 1002 54.47 -48.31 3.61
CA SER A 1002 53.78 -48.31 2.31
C SER A 1002 53.91 -46.96 1.60
N MET A 1003 53.79 -45.84 2.33
CA MET A 1003 53.93 -44.49 1.80
C MET A 1003 55.36 -44.22 1.35
N ARG A 1004 56.34 -44.64 2.15
CA ARG A 1004 57.75 -44.59 1.79
C ARG A 1004 58.04 -45.41 0.52
N LYS A 1005 57.50 -46.64 0.41
CA LYS A 1005 57.68 -47.50 -0.77
C LYS A 1005 57.07 -46.88 -2.03
N ALA A 1006 55.95 -46.17 -1.88
CA ALA A 1006 55.32 -45.41 -2.95
C ALA A 1006 56.01 -44.06 -3.26
N ASN A 1007 57.10 -43.73 -2.56
CA ASN A 1007 57.82 -42.45 -2.65
C ASN A 1007 56.90 -41.23 -2.40
N LYS A 1008 55.95 -41.36 -1.47
CA LYS A 1008 55.01 -40.29 -1.06
C LYS A 1008 55.28 -39.85 0.37
N LEU A 1009 55.21 -38.54 0.60
CA LEU A 1009 55.14 -37.98 1.95
C LEU A 1009 53.73 -38.16 2.50
N ILE A 1010 53.61 -38.35 3.82
CA ILE A 1010 52.31 -38.50 4.49
C ILE A 1010 51.71 -37.10 4.69
N PRO A 1011 50.58 -36.76 4.06
CA PRO A 1011 49.92 -35.47 4.27
C PRO A 1011 49.51 -35.32 5.73
N GLY A 1012 49.65 -34.12 6.28
CA GLY A 1012 49.36 -33.87 7.70
C GLY A 1012 50.50 -34.23 8.67
N ILE A 1013 51.61 -34.81 8.20
CA ILE A 1013 52.81 -35.08 9.01
C ILE A 1013 53.96 -34.17 8.58
N GLY A 1014 54.59 -33.53 9.58
CA GLY A 1014 55.77 -32.70 9.42
C GLY A 1014 55.52 -31.22 9.68
N HIS A 1015 56.51 -30.59 10.33
CA HIS A 1015 56.52 -29.16 10.60
C HIS A 1015 57.93 -28.59 10.42
N LYS A 1016 58.05 -27.33 9.95
CA LYS A 1016 59.35 -26.66 9.73
C LYS A 1016 60.10 -26.32 11.03
N ILE A 1017 59.38 -25.82 12.03
CA ILE A 1017 59.93 -25.35 13.32
C ILE A 1017 59.58 -26.25 14.53
N LYS A 1018 58.30 -26.62 14.67
CA LYS A 1018 57.77 -27.44 15.76
C LYS A 1018 58.26 -28.88 15.71
N SER A 1019 58.34 -29.50 16.89
CA SER A 1019 58.87 -30.85 17.10
C SER A 1019 58.19 -31.51 18.29
N LYS A 1020 58.51 -32.78 18.57
CA LYS A 1020 57.97 -33.51 19.74
C LYS A 1020 58.27 -32.81 21.08
N THR A 1021 59.38 -32.09 21.19
CA THR A 1021 59.78 -31.35 22.39
C THR A 1021 59.30 -29.88 22.40
N ASN A 1022 58.82 -29.37 21.27
CA ASN A 1022 58.22 -28.05 21.11
C ASN A 1022 56.93 -28.19 20.28
N PRO A 1023 55.81 -28.64 20.91
CA PRO A 1023 54.60 -28.99 20.20
C PRO A 1023 53.92 -27.78 19.54
N ASP A 1024 53.15 -28.02 18.48
CA ASP A 1024 52.21 -27.03 17.96
C ASP A 1024 50.99 -26.96 18.88
N LEU A 1025 50.83 -25.83 19.59
CA LEU A 1025 49.73 -25.65 20.53
C LEU A 1025 48.35 -25.76 19.88
N ARG A 1026 48.23 -25.46 18.58
CA ARG A 1026 46.95 -25.64 17.86
C ARG A 1026 46.57 -27.11 17.74
N VAL A 1027 47.55 -27.98 17.52
CA VAL A 1027 47.35 -29.44 17.49
C VAL A 1027 46.94 -29.93 18.88
N VAL A 1028 47.60 -29.46 19.93
CA VAL A 1028 47.25 -29.80 21.32
C VAL A 1028 45.79 -29.43 21.63
N LEU A 1029 45.35 -28.22 21.27
CA LEU A 1029 43.96 -27.79 21.47
C LEU A 1029 42.95 -28.69 20.76
N VAL A 1030 43.22 -29.07 19.50
CA VAL A 1030 42.36 -29.97 18.73
C VAL A 1030 42.29 -31.35 19.38
N VAL A 1031 43.44 -31.93 19.71
CA VAL A 1031 43.53 -33.27 20.32
C VAL A 1031 42.81 -33.31 21.67
N ASP A 1032 43.06 -32.32 22.54
CA ASP A 1032 42.44 -32.24 23.86
C ASP A 1032 40.92 -32.06 23.77
N PHE A 1033 40.45 -31.23 22.84
CA PHE A 1033 39.02 -31.04 22.60
C PHE A 1033 38.36 -32.35 22.15
N VAL A 1034 38.96 -33.04 21.17
CA VAL A 1034 38.40 -34.25 20.57
C VAL A 1034 38.38 -35.39 21.58
N LYS A 1035 39.51 -35.66 22.25
CA LYS A 1035 39.58 -36.72 23.29
C LYS A 1035 38.60 -36.50 24.45
N LYS A 1036 38.28 -35.24 24.75
CA LYS A 1036 37.36 -34.90 25.85
C LYS A 1036 35.88 -35.01 25.46
N HIS A 1037 35.51 -34.69 24.21
CA HIS A 1037 34.10 -34.50 23.85
C HIS A 1037 33.58 -35.47 22.78
N PHE A 1038 34.45 -36.08 21.98
CA PHE A 1038 34.00 -36.97 20.91
C PHE A 1038 33.73 -38.38 21.46
N PRO A 1039 32.64 -39.04 21.03
CA PRO A 1039 32.34 -40.41 21.42
C PRO A 1039 33.28 -41.45 20.80
N ASN A 1040 33.93 -41.10 19.68
CA ASN A 1040 34.89 -41.93 18.95
C ASN A 1040 35.98 -41.04 18.34
N HIS A 1041 37.23 -41.47 18.40
CA HIS A 1041 38.40 -40.74 17.88
C HIS A 1041 39.45 -41.69 17.28
N LYS A 1042 39.00 -42.80 16.66
CA LYS A 1042 39.85 -43.85 16.08
C LYS A 1042 40.81 -43.34 15.00
N THR A 1043 40.36 -42.43 14.14
CA THR A 1043 41.18 -41.88 13.06
C THR A 1043 42.25 -40.96 13.63
N LEU A 1044 41.91 -40.14 14.62
CA LEU A 1044 42.87 -39.32 15.35
C LEU A 1044 43.90 -40.19 16.10
N ASP A 1045 43.47 -41.25 16.78
CA ASP A 1045 44.38 -42.17 17.47
C ASP A 1045 45.34 -42.86 16.49
N PHE A 1046 44.83 -43.27 15.32
CA PHE A 1046 45.66 -43.81 14.26
C PHE A 1046 46.69 -42.78 13.75
N ALA A 1047 46.27 -41.54 13.53
CA ALA A 1047 47.17 -40.46 13.10
C ALA A 1047 48.25 -40.13 14.15
N LEU A 1048 47.90 -40.12 15.45
CA LEU A 1048 48.85 -39.95 16.55
C LEU A 1048 49.84 -41.12 16.65
N ALA A 1049 49.37 -42.35 16.43
CA ALA A 1049 50.26 -43.52 16.38
C ALA A 1049 51.19 -43.50 15.15
N VAL A 1050 50.73 -42.97 14.02
CA VAL A 1050 51.58 -42.71 12.85
C VAL A 1050 52.65 -41.66 13.19
N GLU A 1051 52.30 -40.60 13.92
CA GLU A 1051 53.26 -39.61 14.42
C GLU A 1051 54.34 -40.25 15.32
N GLU A 1052 53.98 -41.19 16.20
CA GLU A 1052 54.96 -41.88 17.03
C GLU A 1052 56.00 -42.63 16.18
N VAL A 1053 55.57 -43.24 15.08
CA VAL A 1053 56.46 -43.92 14.13
C VAL A 1053 57.33 -42.93 13.35
N THR A 1054 56.76 -41.81 12.88
CA THR A 1054 57.51 -40.84 12.05
C THR A 1054 58.48 -40.01 12.88
N THR A 1055 58.15 -39.70 14.13
CA THR A 1055 59.02 -38.93 15.03
C THR A 1055 60.28 -39.69 15.48
N GLN A 1056 60.26 -41.03 15.44
CA GLN A 1056 61.47 -41.85 15.62
C GLN A 1056 62.50 -41.61 14.50
N LYS A 1057 62.06 -41.18 13.31
CA LYS A 1057 62.95 -40.86 12.18
C LYS A 1057 63.49 -39.43 12.26
N SER A 1058 62.65 -38.48 12.65
CA SER A 1058 63.05 -37.08 12.90
C SER A 1058 62.05 -36.43 13.85
N GLY A 1059 62.54 -35.74 14.87
CA GLY A 1059 61.70 -35.10 15.88
C GLY A 1059 60.75 -34.02 15.35
N SER A 1060 60.95 -33.52 14.11
CA SER A 1060 60.08 -32.54 13.43
C SER A 1060 58.95 -33.17 12.59
N LEU A 1061 58.93 -34.49 12.43
CA LEU A 1061 57.87 -35.22 11.70
C LEU A 1061 56.67 -35.50 12.61
N ILE A 1062 56.16 -34.44 13.24
CA ILE A 1062 54.98 -34.44 14.12
C ILE A 1062 53.67 -34.32 13.33
N LEU A 1063 52.54 -34.68 13.95
CA LEU A 1063 51.21 -34.37 13.40
C LEU A 1063 51.02 -32.85 13.38
N ASN A 1064 50.72 -32.27 12.22
CA ASN A 1064 50.47 -30.84 12.10
C ASN A 1064 48.98 -30.52 12.27
N VAL A 1065 48.63 -29.23 12.35
CA VAL A 1065 47.25 -28.79 12.59
C VAL A 1065 46.29 -29.24 11.50
N ASP A 1066 46.73 -29.28 10.24
CA ASP A 1066 45.92 -29.73 9.11
C ASP A 1066 45.59 -31.23 9.25
N GLY A 1067 46.59 -32.05 9.63
CA GLY A 1067 46.43 -33.48 9.89
C GLY A 1067 45.55 -33.78 11.10
N ALA A 1068 45.71 -33.01 12.18
CA ALA A 1068 44.88 -33.15 13.38
C ALA A 1068 43.41 -32.79 13.13
N ILE A 1069 43.15 -31.67 12.43
CA ILE A 1069 41.78 -31.28 12.03
C ILE A 1069 41.17 -32.31 11.10
N ALA A 1070 41.94 -32.78 10.10
CA ALA A 1070 41.48 -33.75 9.12
C ALA A 1070 41.07 -35.08 9.76
N ALA A 1071 41.95 -35.68 10.57
CA ALA A 1071 41.65 -36.93 11.26
C ALA A 1071 40.46 -36.79 12.22
N SER A 1072 40.41 -35.68 12.96
CA SER A 1072 39.30 -35.39 13.87
C SER A 1072 37.98 -35.17 13.14
N PHE A 1073 37.99 -34.53 11.96
CA PHE A 1073 36.78 -34.34 11.18
C PHE A 1073 36.26 -35.67 10.59
N CYS A 1074 37.15 -36.58 10.20
CA CYS A 1074 36.77 -37.96 9.84
C CYS A 1074 36.05 -38.66 11.00
N ASP A 1075 36.56 -38.50 12.23
CA ASP A 1075 35.92 -39.03 13.43
C ASP A 1075 34.59 -38.32 13.76
N LEU A 1076 34.47 -37.02 13.46
CA LEU A 1076 33.21 -36.28 13.61
C LEU A 1076 32.13 -36.86 12.70
N VAL A 1077 32.41 -36.98 11.40
CA VAL A 1077 31.39 -37.44 10.42
C VAL A 1077 31.04 -38.91 10.61
N SER A 1078 32.00 -39.76 11.01
CA SER A 1078 31.75 -41.19 11.26
C SER A 1078 31.18 -41.47 12.66
N GLY A 1079 31.45 -40.62 13.65
CA GLY A 1079 31.18 -40.90 15.06
C GLY A 1079 30.05 -40.09 15.69
N CYS A 1080 29.53 -39.04 15.06
CA CYS A 1080 28.50 -38.18 15.66
C CYS A 1080 27.06 -38.73 15.60
N GLY A 1081 26.84 -39.85 14.92
CA GLY A 1081 25.53 -40.49 14.80
C GLY A 1081 24.54 -39.79 13.85
N ALA A 1082 24.96 -38.72 13.16
CA ALA A 1082 24.11 -37.98 12.23
C ALA A 1082 24.24 -38.43 10.76
N PHE A 1083 25.25 -39.26 10.44
CA PHE A 1083 25.57 -39.70 9.09
C PHE A 1083 25.71 -41.22 9.04
N THR A 1084 25.30 -41.81 7.92
CA THR A 1084 25.70 -43.16 7.49
C THR A 1084 27.16 -43.16 7.04
N GLU A 1085 27.78 -44.35 6.94
CA GLU A 1085 29.17 -44.46 6.45
C GLU A 1085 29.30 -43.94 5.01
N GLU A 1086 28.29 -44.20 4.17
CA GLU A 1086 28.22 -43.71 2.80
C GLU A 1086 28.12 -42.18 2.74
N GLU A 1087 27.22 -41.56 3.52
CA GLU A 1087 27.10 -40.10 3.61
C GLU A 1087 28.40 -39.46 4.12
N ALA A 1088 29.01 -40.03 5.16
CA ALA A 1088 30.27 -39.54 5.72
C ALA A 1088 31.41 -39.57 4.69
N ALA A 1089 31.54 -40.68 3.95
CA ALA A 1089 32.52 -40.81 2.87
C ALA A 1089 32.25 -39.82 1.73
N GLU A 1090 30.98 -39.58 1.38
CA GLU A 1090 30.58 -38.62 0.37
C GLU A 1090 30.94 -37.18 0.78
N TYR A 1091 30.67 -36.77 2.01
CA TYR A 1091 31.01 -35.41 2.49
C TYR A 1091 32.52 -35.15 2.52
N LEU A 1092 33.32 -36.17 2.87
CA LEU A 1092 34.78 -36.08 2.81
C LEU A 1092 35.26 -35.98 1.36
N LYS A 1093 34.71 -36.80 0.45
CA LYS A 1093 35.05 -36.79 -0.98
C LYS A 1093 34.68 -35.47 -1.67
N ASN A 1094 33.56 -34.87 -1.28
CA ASN A 1094 33.04 -33.63 -1.88
C ASN A 1094 33.75 -32.36 -1.37
N GLY A 1095 34.78 -32.50 -0.52
CA GLY A 1095 35.65 -31.38 -0.12
C GLY A 1095 35.08 -30.51 1.01
N SER A 1096 34.30 -31.09 1.94
CA SER A 1096 33.76 -30.34 3.09
C SER A 1096 34.87 -29.70 3.95
N LEU A 1097 36.02 -30.37 4.07
CA LEU A 1097 37.20 -29.90 4.80
C LEU A 1097 37.88 -28.72 4.10
N ASN A 1098 38.08 -28.80 2.78
CA ASN A 1098 38.47 -27.65 1.96
C ASN A 1098 37.51 -26.46 2.13
N GLY A 1099 36.19 -26.71 2.19
CA GLY A 1099 35.19 -25.69 2.49
C GLY A 1099 35.45 -24.98 3.82
N LEU A 1100 35.72 -25.73 4.90
CA LEU A 1100 36.04 -25.16 6.21
C LEU A 1100 37.32 -24.33 6.19
N PHE A 1101 38.36 -24.80 5.49
CA PHE A 1101 39.61 -24.05 5.36
C PHE A 1101 39.40 -22.75 4.59
N VAL A 1102 38.67 -22.77 3.48
CA VAL A 1102 38.33 -21.58 2.68
C VAL A 1102 37.54 -20.58 3.53
N LEU A 1103 36.50 -21.05 4.23
CA LEU A 1103 35.65 -20.20 5.07
C LEU A 1103 36.45 -19.56 6.23
N GLY A 1104 37.27 -20.36 6.92
CA GLY A 1104 38.14 -19.87 7.98
C GLY A 1104 39.15 -18.84 7.44
N ARG A 1105 39.90 -19.19 6.40
CA ARG A 1105 40.96 -18.34 5.83
C ARG A 1105 40.45 -17.01 5.28
N SER A 1106 39.20 -16.98 4.83
CA SER A 1106 38.54 -15.74 4.37
C SER A 1106 38.54 -14.66 5.45
N ILE A 1107 38.47 -15.04 6.74
CA ILE A 1107 38.52 -14.10 7.88
C ILE A 1107 39.85 -13.33 7.87
N GLY A 1108 40.98 -14.04 7.77
CA GLY A 1108 42.31 -13.44 7.72
C GLY A 1108 42.55 -12.61 6.47
N PHE A 1109 42.09 -13.07 5.30
CA PHE A 1109 42.26 -12.33 4.05
C PHE A 1109 41.47 -11.02 4.05
N ILE A 1110 40.25 -11.00 4.57
CA ILE A 1110 39.49 -9.76 4.79
C ILE A 1110 40.27 -8.84 5.76
N GLY A 1111 40.82 -9.40 6.85
CA GLY A 1111 41.68 -8.67 7.78
C GLY A 1111 42.87 -8.00 7.07
N HIS A 1112 43.59 -8.72 6.23
CA HIS A 1112 44.68 -8.17 5.44
C HIS A 1112 44.23 -7.08 4.45
N TYR A 1113 43.10 -7.25 3.75
CA TYR A 1113 42.58 -6.18 2.88
C TYR A 1113 42.32 -4.89 3.67
N LEU A 1114 41.61 -4.98 4.80
CA LEU A 1114 41.28 -3.83 5.65
C LEU A 1114 42.54 -3.18 6.21
N ASP A 1115 43.48 -3.98 6.67
CA ASP A 1115 44.79 -3.52 7.14
C ASP A 1115 45.53 -2.71 6.07
N GLN A 1116 45.63 -3.22 4.83
CA GLN A 1116 46.30 -2.48 3.75
C GLN A 1116 45.59 -1.16 3.38
N LYS A 1117 44.25 -1.10 3.46
CA LYS A 1117 43.50 0.15 3.26
C LYS A 1117 43.75 1.14 4.40
N LEU A 1118 43.78 0.68 5.65
CA LEU A 1118 44.08 1.50 6.83
C LEU A 1118 45.52 2.04 6.78
N LEU A 1119 46.48 1.20 6.41
CA LEU A 1119 47.89 1.57 6.24
C LEU A 1119 48.15 2.45 5.00
N LYS A 1120 47.14 2.69 4.15
CA LYS A 1120 47.23 3.49 2.90
C LYS A 1120 48.40 3.05 2.02
N GLN A 1121 48.63 1.74 1.92
CA GLN A 1121 49.79 1.20 1.22
C GLN A 1121 49.71 1.45 -0.29
N PRO A 1122 50.79 1.94 -0.93
CA PRO A 1122 50.80 2.24 -2.36
C PRO A 1122 50.88 0.97 -3.21
N LEU A 1123 50.64 1.11 -4.52
CA LEU A 1123 50.77 0.03 -5.51
C LEU A 1123 52.08 -0.75 -5.32
N TYR A 1124 51.98 -2.08 -5.26
CA TYR A 1124 53.14 -2.95 -5.21
C TYR A 1124 53.64 -3.26 -6.62
N ARG A 1125 54.95 -3.11 -6.84
CA ARG A 1125 55.67 -3.58 -8.03
C ARG A 1125 56.79 -4.48 -7.56
N HIS A 1126 56.84 -5.72 -8.06
CA HIS A 1126 57.87 -6.66 -7.65
C HIS A 1126 59.26 -6.16 -8.08
N PRO A 1127 60.27 -6.21 -7.21
CA PRO A 1127 61.64 -5.81 -7.54
C PRO A 1127 62.21 -6.63 -8.71
N HIS A 1128 63.02 -6.00 -9.57
CA HIS A 1128 63.59 -6.66 -10.75
C HIS A 1128 64.73 -7.62 -10.41
N ASP A 1129 65.42 -7.40 -9.29
CA ASP A 1129 66.50 -8.22 -8.76
C ASP A 1129 66.02 -9.57 -8.19
N ASP A 1130 64.72 -9.70 -7.90
CA ASP A 1130 64.08 -10.96 -7.48
C ASP A 1130 63.55 -11.78 -8.68
N ILE A 1131 63.76 -11.29 -9.92
CA ILE A 1131 63.29 -11.93 -11.16
C ILE A 1131 64.48 -12.31 -12.04
N PHE A 1132 64.64 -13.61 -12.31
CA PHE A 1132 65.59 -14.09 -13.30
C PHE A 1132 65.05 -13.87 -14.72
N TYR A 1133 65.66 -12.97 -15.48
CA TYR A 1133 65.38 -12.75 -16.91
C TYR A 1133 66.39 -13.52 -17.77
N PRO A 1134 66.05 -14.72 -18.29
CA PRO A 1134 66.93 -15.42 -19.22
C PRO A 1134 67.04 -14.60 -20.52
N SER A 1135 68.25 -14.15 -20.86
CA SER A 1135 68.52 -13.43 -22.11
C SER A 1135 68.44 -14.39 -23.30
N ASN A 1136 67.30 -14.43 -23.99
CA ASN A 1136 67.25 -14.94 -25.36
C ASN A 1136 67.63 -13.80 -26.31
N GLU A 1137 68.59 -14.05 -27.21
CA GLU A 1137 69.02 -13.12 -28.26
C GLU A 1137 67.83 -12.50 -29.00
N ARG A 1138 67.96 -11.21 -29.37
CA ARG A 1138 67.05 -10.55 -30.31
C ARG A 1138 67.00 -11.36 -31.61
N VAL A 1139 65.89 -12.04 -31.90
CA VAL A 1139 65.56 -12.38 -33.29
C VAL A 1139 65.11 -11.08 -33.96
N VAL A 1140 66.09 -10.37 -34.53
CA VAL A 1140 65.83 -9.30 -35.50
C VAL A 1140 65.36 -9.99 -36.78
N VAL A 1141 64.05 -10.06 -37.01
CA VAL A 1141 63.55 -10.30 -38.36
C VAL A 1141 63.67 -8.97 -39.10
N GLN A 1142 64.78 -8.78 -39.83
CA GLN A 1142 64.91 -7.69 -40.79
C GLN A 1142 63.86 -7.86 -41.90
N PRO A 1143 63.13 -6.80 -42.28
CA PRO A 1143 62.31 -6.83 -43.47
C PRO A 1143 63.22 -6.84 -44.70
N THR A 1144 63.18 -7.92 -45.47
CA THR A 1144 63.74 -7.95 -46.83
C THR A 1144 62.89 -7.06 -47.74
N THR A 1145 63.41 -5.88 -48.06
CA THR A 1145 62.94 -5.09 -49.21
C THR A 1145 63.34 -5.77 -50.52
N LYS A 1146 62.39 -6.05 -51.43
CA LYS A 1146 62.44 -5.62 -52.84
C LYS A 1146 61.23 -6.03 -53.68
N LYS A 1147 60.62 -4.98 -54.25
CA LYS A 1147 60.17 -4.77 -55.65
C LYS A 1147 58.91 -5.46 -56.21
N ALA A 1148 58.10 -4.55 -56.80
CA ALA A 1148 56.98 -4.70 -57.74
C ALA A 1148 55.66 -5.17 -57.14
#